data_AF-A9KCM6-F1
#
_entry.id   AF-A9KCM6-F1
#
_cell.length_a   1.000
_cell.length_b   1.000
_cell.length_c   1.000
_cell.angle_alpha   90.00
_cell.angle_beta   90.00
_cell.angle_gamma   90.00
#
_symmetry.space_group_name_H-M   'P 1'
#
loop_
_entity.id
_entity.type
_entity.pdbx_description
1 polymer ?
#
loop_
_entity_poly.entity_id
_entity_poly.type
_entity_poly.pdbx_seq_one_letter_code
_entity_poly.pdbx_strand_id
1 'polypeptide(L)'
;MDAMTSSSLSLKGFSFSELFTVDGLSKLDSTFLEFLKAANAVLHARLLRYRKRDPLSPQELSELLIECGPHVEAFLADLFSIKEAVKQLQTATLKESPIFAFKKFYVLREARRALKKAGEVDNFASLDRWVTEQLVERGLETEDRELAIATWGQQLLKDPKANAEPIEGLTSWCVAAMSQQAGQAAVKDWVSFGLHKHLNYENLVETHPVPEDPFGRMEGPRESRRHRDGFRLTDPRMDRREALAHVHYCIYCHKTDGDFCSKGFPVKKSDPSQGLKINPLGETLTGCPLDEKISEMHALKRKGFGIAALAVVMIDNPLCPATGHRICNDCMKACIYQKQEPVNIPQAETRILTDVLDLPWGVEIYDLMTRWNPLRQEQYVPKPYNGKKVLIMGMGPAGFTLAHYLLMEGFAVVGADGLKIEPLSRELVLQPLRSYEELRERLDNRVMAGFGGVAEYGITVRWDKNFLKLIYVSLLRRPRFQVFGSIRFGGTLLVEDAWRLGFDHLALAVGAGLPRELQIPNSLAPGMRQANDFLMALQLTGAAKPSSLANLQVRLPAVVIGGGLTAIDTATEVQAYYIAQVEKTARRYEKAVQFFGEDSVRARFDSVSLEILDEFLQHGQAVINERCRAQKEGRPVNFIPLLRQWGGVTVAYRRTMQESPAYKRNHEEVIKALEEGIYYAEGLDPKAVKIDTHGWATALVCRWRVMDEEGVWMVTDEEQTLPARSIFVATGAKPNIAYVYEHKGTFLREGFDYQRFEFANNQLQPLKGEIEHCKSENFGPFTSYEEKEHRVSFLGDTHPVFHGSVVKAIASAKRAFPKIVKALEHNHRFNGDQKEYESFREQMNALFQAEVVDVRRHTPDMVECRIRAPMAARNFRAGQFYRLQNYECLSPLIADTRLQTEALAMIGVNESAEADVISFIVLERGGSSRLVATLKPGQPISIMGPTGCYAKIPEGNSKTIMIVGSSMAAAHLRSLGPALRKAGHRVFYVALIEKAEELYCQEELEAASDSILWVSEKDEHVDLHRPQDKAMQGELISALRNYTLEKPAIPLESVDQVYVIGPASLLRGIQKAREGLLKEYFKPKTEFIASVYGPMQCMMKGVCAQCLQWQIDPATGKRTKAVYACSWQHQPMELIDIKNIDERLLQNRTQEILSDVWLDYLFATESIERV
;
A
#
# COMPACT_ATOMS: atom_id res chain seq x y z
N MET A 1 8.85 -0.63 32.26
CA MET A 1 10.21 -0.85 32.79
C MET A 1 10.11 -1.94 33.84
N ASP A 2 10.32 -3.18 33.42
CA ASP A 2 10.93 -4.24 34.23
C ASP A 2 11.84 -4.99 33.26
N ALA A 3 13.07 -5.21 33.68
CA ALA A 3 14.20 -5.56 32.84
C ALA A 3 14.05 -6.97 32.24
N MET A 4 13.72 -7.06 30.95
CA MET A 4 14.14 -8.19 30.13
C MET A 4 15.63 -8.00 29.84
N THR A 5 16.47 -8.62 30.66
CA THR A 5 17.88 -8.87 30.32
C THR A 5 17.94 -9.47 28.92
N SER A 6 18.50 -8.73 27.95
CA SER A 6 18.77 -9.28 26.63
C SER A 6 19.75 -10.44 26.80
N SER A 7 19.25 -11.67 26.66
CA SER A 7 20.12 -12.83 26.60
C SER A 7 20.95 -12.69 25.33
N SER A 8 22.26 -12.48 25.44
CA SER A 8 23.15 -12.41 24.28
C SER A 8 22.98 -13.65 23.41
N LEU A 9 22.73 -13.47 22.10
CA LEU A 9 22.67 -14.57 21.13
C LEU A 9 24.01 -15.32 21.12
N SER A 10 23.99 -16.60 21.52
CA SER A 10 25.16 -17.49 21.51
C SER A 10 25.07 -18.43 20.31
N LEU A 11 25.87 -18.16 19.28
CA LEU A 11 25.98 -19.01 18.09
C LEU A 11 27.16 -19.97 18.23
N LYS A 12 26.99 -21.23 17.85
CA LYS A 12 28.04 -22.24 17.96
C LYS A 12 29.12 -22.05 16.90
N GLY A 13 30.27 -21.49 17.29
CA GLY A 13 31.44 -21.32 16.41
C GLY A 13 31.38 -20.10 15.46
N PHE A 14 30.39 -19.23 15.67
CA PHE A 14 30.18 -18.00 14.90
C PHE A 14 29.83 -16.84 15.84
N SER A 15 30.10 -15.60 15.41
CA SER A 15 29.49 -14.42 16.02
C SER A 15 28.28 -13.95 15.21
N PHE A 16 27.41 -13.14 15.82
CA PHE A 16 26.28 -12.55 15.10
C PHE A 16 26.76 -11.69 13.92
N SER A 17 27.79 -10.86 14.12
CA SER A 17 28.35 -9.99 13.09
C SER A 17 29.01 -10.78 11.95
N GLU A 18 29.65 -11.92 12.25
CA GLU A 18 30.26 -12.80 11.26
C GLU A 18 29.24 -13.28 10.22
N LEU A 19 27.99 -13.56 10.62
CA LEU A 19 26.93 -14.00 9.71
C LEU A 19 26.50 -12.94 8.68
N PHE A 20 26.86 -11.67 8.84
CA PHE A 20 26.58 -10.60 7.85
C PHE A 20 27.69 -10.43 6.81
N THR A 21 28.78 -11.19 6.94
CA THR A 21 29.92 -11.14 6.02
C THR A 21 29.88 -12.30 5.03
N VAL A 22 30.41 -12.08 3.82
CA VAL A 22 30.52 -13.13 2.79
C VAL A 22 31.42 -14.28 3.27
N ASP A 23 32.54 -13.94 3.92
CA ASP A 23 33.49 -14.94 4.45
C ASP A 23 32.86 -15.78 5.56
N GLY A 24 32.14 -15.14 6.49
CA GLY A 24 31.44 -15.83 7.57
C GLY A 24 30.35 -16.77 7.04
N LEU A 25 29.59 -16.36 6.03
CA LEU A 25 28.59 -17.23 5.39
C LEU A 25 29.22 -18.35 4.55
N SER A 26 30.38 -18.11 3.94
CA SER A 26 31.14 -19.15 3.21
C SER A 26 31.70 -20.20 4.16
N LYS A 27 32.20 -19.77 5.33
CA LYS A 27 32.61 -20.64 6.43
C LYS A 27 31.41 -21.42 6.98
N LEU A 28 30.25 -20.78 7.14
CA LEU A 28 29.01 -21.44 7.57
C LEU A 28 28.59 -22.54 6.61
N ASP A 29 28.57 -22.26 5.30
CA ASP A 29 28.23 -23.25 4.28
C ASP A 29 29.23 -24.42 4.26
N SER A 30 30.53 -24.14 4.39
CA SER A 30 31.56 -25.17 4.50
C SER A 30 31.35 -26.05 5.74
N THR A 31 31.04 -25.44 6.88
CA THR A 31 30.74 -26.14 8.14
C THR A 31 29.49 -27.01 8.00
N PHE A 32 28.45 -26.53 7.31
CA PHE A 32 27.26 -27.33 7.00
C PHE A 32 27.57 -28.50 6.08
N LEU A 33 28.40 -28.32 5.05
CA LEU A 33 28.81 -29.41 4.15
C LEU A 33 29.61 -30.49 4.89
N GLU A 34 30.50 -30.11 5.81
CA GLU A 34 31.20 -31.05 6.69
C GLU A 34 30.23 -31.82 7.59
N PHE A 35 29.28 -31.11 8.22
CA PHE A 35 28.21 -31.71 9.01
C PHE A 35 27.37 -32.70 8.18
N LEU A 36 26.96 -32.32 6.98
CA LEU A 36 26.18 -33.17 6.08
C LEU A 36 27.00 -34.38 5.61
N LYS A 37 28.29 -34.21 5.31
CA LYS A 37 29.17 -35.31 4.92
C LYS A 37 29.33 -36.34 6.03
N ALA A 38 29.47 -35.89 7.28
CA ALA A 38 29.55 -36.75 8.44
C ALA A 38 28.23 -37.49 8.71
N ALA A 39 27.09 -36.84 8.51
CA ALA A 39 25.77 -37.45 8.71
C ALA A 39 25.34 -38.37 7.56
N ASN A 40 25.62 -37.98 6.31
CA ASN A 40 25.24 -38.70 5.09
C ASN A 40 26.13 -38.29 3.89
N ALA A 41 27.21 -39.05 3.67
CA ALA A 41 28.18 -38.78 2.61
C ALA A 41 27.58 -38.84 1.18
N VAL A 42 26.57 -39.69 0.96
CA VAL A 42 25.89 -39.82 -0.34
C VAL A 42 25.08 -38.56 -0.65
N LEU A 43 24.31 -38.09 0.34
CA LEU A 43 23.49 -36.89 0.21
C LEU A 43 24.34 -35.64 0.03
N HIS A 44 25.47 -35.54 0.74
CA HIS A 44 26.48 -34.51 0.52
C HIS A 44 26.98 -34.50 -0.93
N ALA A 45 27.35 -35.67 -1.49
CA ALA A 45 27.80 -35.75 -2.88
C ALA A 45 26.71 -35.34 -3.89
N ARG A 46 25.45 -35.73 -3.66
CA ARG A 46 24.31 -35.32 -4.49
C ARG A 46 24.06 -33.81 -4.42
N LEU A 47 24.14 -33.20 -3.24
CA LEU A 47 23.99 -31.75 -3.08
C LEU A 47 25.08 -30.98 -3.85
N LEU A 48 26.33 -31.43 -3.78
CA LEU A 48 27.43 -30.81 -4.55
C LEU A 48 27.24 -30.95 -6.07
N ARG A 49 26.75 -32.10 -6.55
CA ARG A 49 26.40 -32.29 -7.97
C ARG A 49 25.28 -31.35 -8.41
N TYR A 50 24.22 -31.23 -7.60
CA TYR A 50 23.13 -30.29 -7.84
C TYR A 50 23.63 -28.84 -7.99
N ARG A 51 24.48 -28.38 -7.05
CA ARG A 51 25.09 -27.03 -7.10
C ARG A 51 26.06 -26.83 -8.28
N LYS A 52 26.63 -27.91 -8.84
CA LYS A 52 27.42 -27.88 -10.08
C LYS A 52 26.56 -27.86 -11.35
N ARG A 53 25.23 -27.86 -11.20
CA ARG A 53 24.24 -27.93 -12.29
C ARG A 53 24.31 -29.24 -13.09
N ASP A 54 24.67 -30.34 -12.43
CA ASP A 54 24.46 -31.67 -13.01
C ASP A 54 22.95 -31.88 -13.27
N PRO A 55 22.56 -32.44 -14.43
CA PRO A 55 21.15 -32.65 -14.75
C PRO A 55 20.52 -33.64 -13.76
N LEU A 56 19.39 -33.24 -13.16
CA LEU A 56 18.52 -34.07 -12.34
C LEU A 56 17.12 -34.03 -12.93
N SER A 57 16.42 -35.16 -12.93
CA SER A 57 14.98 -35.18 -13.20
C SER A 57 14.23 -34.38 -12.12
N PRO A 58 13.02 -33.88 -12.41
CA PRO A 58 12.20 -33.21 -11.40
C PRO A 58 12.01 -34.02 -10.11
N GLN A 59 11.83 -35.35 -10.24
CA GLN A 59 11.67 -36.25 -9.10
C GLN A 59 12.95 -36.37 -8.27
N GLU A 60 14.10 -36.58 -8.90
CA GLU A 60 15.39 -36.67 -8.22
C GLU A 60 15.74 -35.37 -7.48
N LEU A 61 15.37 -34.21 -8.07
CA LEU A 61 15.51 -32.91 -7.44
C LEU A 61 14.61 -32.81 -6.20
N SER A 62 13.31 -33.10 -6.32
CA SER A 62 12.38 -33.07 -5.19
C SER A 62 12.83 -33.98 -4.04
N GLU A 63 13.27 -35.19 -4.35
CA GLU A 63 13.82 -36.13 -3.37
C GLU A 63 15.06 -35.59 -2.68
N LEU A 64 16.01 -35.03 -3.43
CA LEU A 64 17.21 -34.39 -2.88
C LEU A 64 16.86 -33.28 -1.89
N LEU A 65 15.92 -32.39 -2.23
CA LEU A 65 15.52 -31.28 -1.37
C LEU A 65 14.84 -31.78 -0.09
N ILE A 66 13.95 -32.78 -0.20
CA ILE A 66 13.25 -33.37 0.95
C ILE A 66 14.21 -34.13 1.87
N GLU A 67 15.22 -34.80 1.32
CA GLU A 67 16.23 -35.54 2.12
C GLU A 67 17.23 -34.60 2.80
N CYS A 68 17.66 -33.52 2.13
CA CYS A 68 18.55 -32.51 2.72
C CYS A 68 17.88 -31.69 3.82
N GLY A 69 16.58 -31.39 3.69
CA GLY A 69 15.83 -30.52 4.61
C GLY A 69 16.04 -30.81 6.10
N PRO A 70 15.82 -32.05 6.59
CA PRO A 70 16.04 -32.41 7.99
C PRO A 70 17.45 -32.14 8.50
N HIS A 71 18.48 -32.26 7.65
CA HIS A 71 19.85 -31.95 8.02
C HIS A 71 20.09 -30.44 8.16
N VAL A 72 19.44 -29.62 7.32
CA VAL A 72 19.48 -28.15 7.43
C VAL A 72 18.84 -27.71 8.74
N GLU A 73 17.66 -28.25 9.07
CA GLU A 73 16.98 -27.96 10.35
C GLU A 73 17.82 -28.37 11.56
N ALA A 74 18.37 -29.59 11.57
CA ALA A 74 19.22 -30.06 12.66
C ALA A 74 20.47 -29.18 12.86
N PHE A 75 21.09 -28.74 11.75
CA PHE A 75 22.24 -27.84 11.77
C PHE A 75 21.87 -26.46 12.34
N LEU A 76 20.79 -25.85 11.86
CA LEU A 76 20.32 -24.55 12.36
C LEU A 76 19.89 -24.63 13.83
N ALA A 77 19.24 -25.71 14.24
CA ALA A 77 18.85 -25.91 15.63
C ALA A 77 20.06 -26.02 16.58
N ASP A 78 21.17 -26.61 16.12
CA ASP A 78 22.44 -26.65 16.86
C ASP A 78 23.15 -25.30 16.85
N LEU A 79 23.20 -24.63 15.69
CA LEU A 79 23.85 -23.33 15.52
C LEU A 79 23.27 -22.28 16.48
N PHE A 80 21.94 -22.20 16.57
CA PHE A 80 21.22 -21.25 17.43
C PHE A 80 20.97 -21.76 18.85
N SER A 81 21.39 -22.98 19.18
CA SER A 81 21.16 -23.63 20.48
C SER A 81 19.67 -23.75 20.86
N ILE A 82 18.82 -24.11 19.90
CA ILE A 82 17.34 -24.21 20.05
C ILE A 82 16.77 -25.61 19.80
N LYS A 83 17.60 -26.66 19.89
CA LYS A 83 17.18 -28.06 19.63
C LYS A 83 15.91 -28.47 20.37
N GLU A 84 15.76 -28.04 21.63
CA GLU A 84 14.59 -28.39 22.43
C GLU A 84 13.33 -27.70 21.91
N ALA A 85 13.39 -26.40 21.57
CA ALA A 85 12.25 -25.69 20.98
C ALA A 85 11.84 -26.28 19.63
N VAL A 86 12.81 -26.65 18.78
CA VAL A 86 12.55 -27.32 17.50
C VAL A 86 11.91 -28.70 17.71
N LYS A 87 12.39 -29.48 18.69
CA LYS A 87 11.81 -30.77 19.06
C LYS A 87 10.38 -30.63 19.58
N GLN A 88 10.09 -29.57 20.35
CA GLN A 88 8.74 -29.26 20.82
C GLN A 88 7.81 -28.91 19.66
N LEU A 89 8.24 -28.08 18.71
CA LEU A 89 7.48 -27.80 17.49
C LEU A 89 7.20 -29.07 16.66
N GLN A 90 8.22 -29.93 16.50
CA GLN A 90 8.08 -31.21 15.82
C GLN A 90 7.08 -32.12 16.54
N THR A 91 7.19 -32.25 17.86
CA THR A 91 6.27 -33.06 18.69
C THR A 91 4.84 -32.53 18.59
N ALA A 92 4.66 -31.21 18.69
CA ALA A 92 3.35 -30.57 18.58
C ALA A 92 2.72 -30.76 17.19
N THR A 93 3.53 -30.77 16.13
CA THR A 93 3.07 -31.05 14.76
C THR A 93 2.66 -32.52 14.60
N LEU A 94 3.50 -33.44 15.08
CA LEU A 94 3.25 -34.88 14.93
C LEU A 94 2.11 -35.38 15.83
N LYS A 95 1.87 -34.74 16.98
CA LYS A 95 0.75 -35.04 17.91
C LYS A 95 -0.60 -35.04 17.19
N GLU A 96 -0.80 -34.18 16.18
CA GLU A 96 -2.05 -34.07 15.42
C GLU A 96 -2.20 -35.17 14.33
N SER A 97 -1.14 -35.91 14.00
CA SER A 97 -1.15 -36.91 12.91
C SER A 97 -2.26 -37.96 12.98
N PRO A 98 -2.63 -38.49 14.18
CA PRO A 98 -3.73 -39.46 14.29
C PRO A 98 -5.04 -38.92 13.73
N ILE A 99 -5.35 -37.63 13.90
CA ILE A 99 -6.58 -36.98 13.43
C ILE A 99 -6.74 -37.12 11.92
N PHE A 100 -5.67 -36.85 11.17
CA PHE A 100 -5.71 -36.93 9.71
C PHE A 100 -5.73 -38.37 9.20
N ALA A 101 -5.08 -39.30 9.90
CA ALA A 101 -5.17 -40.72 9.61
C ALA A 101 -6.59 -41.25 9.84
N PHE A 102 -7.21 -40.84 10.96
CA PHE A 102 -8.59 -41.13 11.31
C PHE A 102 -9.57 -40.59 10.26
N LYS A 103 -9.46 -39.30 9.91
CA LYS A 103 -10.25 -38.67 8.83
C LYS A 103 -10.16 -39.47 7.53
N LYS A 104 -8.96 -39.86 7.12
CA LYS A 104 -8.74 -40.57 5.85
C LYS A 104 -9.39 -41.96 5.85
N PHE A 105 -9.27 -42.70 6.94
CA PHE A 105 -9.78 -44.07 7.04
C PHE A 105 -11.27 -44.10 7.41
N TYR A 106 -11.62 -43.58 8.59
CA TYR A 106 -12.97 -43.71 9.14
C TYR A 106 -13.95 -42.77 8.45
N VAL A 107 -13.65 -41.48 8.35
CA VAL A 107 -14.60 -40.48 7.84
C VAL A 107 -14.74 -40.55 6.31
N LEU A 108 -13.62 -40.39 5.58
CA LEU A 108 -13.65 -40.24 4.12
C LEU A 108 -13.83 -41.56 3.37
N ARG A 109 -13.46 -42.71 3.97
CA ARG A 109 -13.49 -44.02 3.31
C ARG A 109 -14.57 -44.93 3.86
N GLU A 110 -14.51 -45.32 5.14
CA GLU A 110 -15.46 -46.30 5.70
C GLU A 110 -16.86 -45.70 5.90
N ALA A 111 -16.98 -44.63 6.69
CA ALA A 111 -18.26 -43.98 6.98
C ALA A 111 -18.92 -43.45 5.70
N ARG A 112 -18.16 -42.84 4.79
CA ARG A 112 -18.70 -42.38 3.50
C ARG A 112 -19.28 -43.50 2.64
N ARG A 113 -18.71 -44.72 2.68
CA ARG A 113 -19.28 -45.91 2.03
C ARG A 113 -20.54 -46.39 2.74
N ALA A 114 -20.52 -46.38 4.07
CA ALA A 114 -21.62 -46.85 4.93
C ALA A 114 -22.79 -45.85 5.04
N LEU A 115 -22.64 -44.58 4.65
CA LEU A 115 -23.68 -43.54 4.69
C LEU A 115 -25.00 -43.95 4.03
N LYS A 116 -24.98 -44.82 3.02
CA LYS A 116 -26.20 -45.34 2.38
C LYS A 116 -27.08 -46.18 3.32
N LYS A 117 -26.48 -46.72 4.38
CA LYS A 117 -27.12 -47.50 5.44
C LYS A 117 -27.25 -46.69 6.74
N ALA A 118 -27.21 -45.36 6.67
CA ALA A 118 -27.25 -44.51 7.86
C ALA A 118 -28.50 -44.73 8.74
N GLY A 119 -29.61 -45.19 8.18
CA GLY A 119 -30.83 -45.54 8.92
C GLY A 119 -30.76 -46.86 9.69
N GLU A 120 -29.74 -47.69 9.46
CA GLU A 120 -29.49 -48.96 10.17
C GLU A 120 -28.53 -48.78 11.35
N VAL A 121 -27.97 -47.57 11.53
CA VAL A 121 -27.00 -47.25 12.57
C VAL A 121 -27.72 -46.79 13.84
N ASP A 122 -27.22 -47.24 15.00
CA ASP A 122 -27.72 -46.83 16.31
C ASP A 122 -27.75 -45.30 16.50
N ASN A 123 -28.54 -44.85 17.47
CA ASN A 123 -28.59 -43.42 17.80
C ASN A 123 -27.21 -42.92 18.27
N PHE A 124 -26.87 -41.69 17.88
CA PHE A 124 -25.56 -41.09 18.17
C PHE A 124 -25.25 -41.06 19.67
N ALA A 125 -26.23 -40.81 20.55
CA ALA A 125 -25.98 -40.70 21.99
C ALA A 125 -25.52 -42.03 22.61
N SER A 126 -26.07 -43.16 22.17
CA SER A 126 -25.63 -44.49 22.60
C SER A 126 -24.21 -44.79 22.11
N LEU A 127 -23.93 -44.54 20.83
CA LEU A 127 -22.60 -44.74 20.24
C LEU A 127 -21.57 -43.83 20.89
N ASP A 128 -21.92 -42.57 21.15
CA ASP A 128 -21.03 -41.57 21.76
C ASP A 128 -20.71 -41.91 23.22
N ARG A 129 -21.67 -42.48 23.95
CA ARG A 129 -21.42 -43.04 25.29
C ARG A 129 -20.43 -44.21 25.22
N TRP A 130 -20.67 -45.16 24.31
CA TRP A 130 -19.76 -46.28 24.11
C TRP A 130 -18.34 -45.83 23.76
N VAL A 131 -18.18 -44.89 22.83
CA VAL A 131 -16.86 -44.31 22.51
C VAL A 131 -16.22 -43.71 23.76
N THR A 132 -16.97 -42.97 24.57
CA THR A 132 -16.46 -42.36 25.82
C THR A 132 -15.96 -43.42 26.80
N GLU A 133 -16.73 -44.48 27.02
CA GLU A 133 -16.34 -45.61 27.87
C GLU A 133 -15.05 -46.26 27.35
N GLN A 134 -14.95 -46.48 26.03
CA GLN A 134 -13.75 -47.05 25.42
C GLN A 134 -12.50 -46.15 25.57
N LEU A 135 -12.66 -44.83 25.52
CA LEU A 135 -11.55 -43.89 25.77
C LEU A 135 -11.08 -43.94 27.23
N VAL A 136 -12.02 -43.98 28.19
CA VAL A 136 -11.72 -44.04 29.63
C VAL A 136 -11.03 -45.36 30.00
N GLU A 137 -11.54 -46.49 29.52
CA GLU A 137 -10.94 -47.83 29.73
C GLU A 137 -9.48 -47.90 29.27
N ARG A 138 -9.11 -47.09 28.28
CA ARG A 138 -7.77 -47.05 27.68
C ARG A 138 -6.88 -45.94 28.23
N GLY A 139 -7.38 -45.16 29.19
CA GLY A 139 -6.63 -44.06 29.80
C GLY A 139 -6.25 -42.95 28.82
N LEU A 140 -7.05 -42.71 27.77
CA LEU A 140 -6.82 -41.63 26.81
C LEU A 140 -7.35 -40.30 27.36
N GLU A 141 -6.56 -39.24 27.27
CA GLU A 141 -6.94 -37.88 27.68
C GLU A 141 -8.14 -37.38 26.86
N THR A 142 -9.23 -36.99 27.53
CA THR A 142 -10.49 -36.59 26.88
C THR A 142 -10.68 -35.08 26.72
N GLU A 143 -9.73 -34.26 27.16
CA GLU A 143 -9.76 -32.79 26.99
C GLU A 143 -9.83 -32.40 25.52
N ASP A 144 -9.08 -33.11 24.66
CA ASP A 144 -9.13 -33.01 23.21
C ASP A 144 -9.73 -34.29 22.62
N ARG A 145 -11.07 -34.34 22.68
CA ARG A 145 -11.83 -35.54 22.32
C ARG A 145 -11.63 -35.97 20.86
N GLU A 146 -11.43 -35.03 19.94
CA GLU A 146 -11.11 -35.33 18.55
C GLU A 146 -9.80 -36.13 18.45
N LEU A 147 -8.74 -35.64 19.11
CA LEU A 147 -7.45 -36.32 19.14
C LEU A 147 -7.52 -37.67 19.85
N ALA A 148 -8.27 -37.76 20.96
CA ALA A 148 -8.43 -39.00 21.73
C ALA A 148 -9.05 -40.12 20.88
N ILE A 149 -10.17 -39.83 20.23
CA ILE A 149 -10.86 -40.77 19.33
C ILE A 149 -9.97 -41.13 18.15
N ALA A 150 -9.31 -40.15 17.55
CA ALA A 150 -8.43 -40.40 16.41
C ALA A 150 -7.22 -41.28 16.78
N THR A 151 -6.65 -41.07 17.97
CA THR A 151 -5.56 -41.88 18.53
C THR A 151 -6.01 -43.31 18.76
N TRP A 152 -7.18 -43.50 19.39
CA TRP A 152 -7.76 -44.83 19.57
C TRP A 152 -8.03 -45.52 18.22
N GLY A 153 -8.67 -44.81 17.29
CA GLY A 153 -8.94 -45.32 15.95
C GLY A 153 -7.68 -45.76 15.23
N GLN A 154 -6.56 -45.02 15.38
CA GLN A 154 -5.27 -45.42 14.83
C GLN A 154 -4.67 -46.65 15.53
N GLN A 155 -4.83 -46.79 16.84
CA GLN A 155 -4.40 -47.98 17.59
C GLN A 155 -5.12 -49.25 17.09
N LEU A 156 -6.43 -49.18 16.85
CA LEU A 156 -7.22 -50.30 16.31
C LEU A 156 -6.71 -50.75 14.94
N LEU A 157 -6.29 -49.80 14.09
CA LEU A 157 -5.77 -50.09 12.75
C LEU A 157 -4.40 -50.76 12.72
N LYS A 158 -3.71 -50.91 13.87
CA LYS A 158 -2.47 -51.69 13.95
C LYS A 158 -2.71 -53.18 13.74
N ASP A 159 -3.87 -53.69 14.15
CA ASP A 159 -4.34 -55.05 13.85
C ASP A 159 -5.84 -55.04 13.51
N PRO A 160 -6.20 -54.75 12.25
CA PRO A 160 -7.60 -54.63 11.85
C PRO A 160 -8.41 -55.92 11.98
N LYS A 161 -7.75 -57.10 11.99
CA LYS A 161 -8.46 -58.38 12.11
C LYS A 161 -8.88 -58.64 13.55
N ALA A 162 -7.97 -58.42 14.50
CA ALA A 162 -8.27 -58.56 15.92
C ALA A 162 -9.26 -57.50 16.42
N ASN A 163 -9.30 -56.33 15.76
CA ASN A 163 -10.12 -55.19 16.16
C ASN A 163 -11.36 -54.96 15.26
N ALA A 164 -11.83 -55.97 14.53
CA ALA A 164 -12.90 -55.81 13.53
C ALA A 164 -14.17 -55.19 14.12
N GLU A 165 -14.65 -55.69 15.28
CA GLU A 165 -15.85 -55.19 15.95
C GLU A 165 -15.70 -53.75 16.46
N PRO A 166 -14.63 -53.37 17.21
CA PRO A 166 -14.39 -51.97 17.57
C PRO A 166 -14.25 -51.02 16.36
N ILE A 167 -13.66 -51.47 15.25
CA ILE A 167 -13.54 -50.68 14.02
C ILE A 167 -14.93 -50.44 13.42
N GLU A 168 -15.78 -51.46 13.37
CA GLU A 168 -17.16 -51.33 12.91
C GLU A 168 -17.97 -50.38 13.80
N GLY A 169 -17.88 -50.53 15.13
CA GLY A 169 -18.53 -49.62 16.09
C GLY A 169 -18.10 -48.16 15.91
N LEU A 170 -16.79 -47.92 15.70
CA LEU A 170 -16.27 -46.58 15.47
C LEU A 170 -16.65 -46.01 14.10
N THR A 171 -16.74 -46.85 13.06
CA THR A 171 -17.32 -46.47 11.76
C THR A 171 -18.80 -46.10 11.90
N SER A 172 -19.59 -46.88 12.65
CA SER A 172 -21.00 -46.58 12.95
C SER A 172 -21.14 -45.25 13.69
N TRP A 173 -20.30 -44.99 14.70
CA TRP A 173 -20.24 -43.68 15.36
C TRP A 173 -19.96 -42.55 14.37
N CYS A 174 -19.02 -42.72 13.43
CA CYS A 174 -18.74 -41.73 12.38
C CYS A 174 -19.93 -41.52 11.42
N VAL A 175 -20.64 -42.58 11.04
CA VAL A 175 -21.84 -42.46 10.19
C VAL A 175 -22.92 -41.66 10.92
N ALA A 176 -23.18 -41.96 12.19
CA ALA A 176 -24.12 -41.22 13.01
C ALA A 176 -23.69 -39.75 13.21
N ALA A 177 -22.38 -39.49 13.39
CA ALA A 177 -21.81 -38.15 13.47
C ALA A 177 -22.08 -37.31 12.19
N MET A 178 -22.10 -37.97 11.03
CA MET A 178 -22.31 -37.30 9.74
C MET A 178 -23.79 -37.17 9.33
N SER A 179 -24.66 -38.08 9.79
CA SER A 179 -26.05 -38.19 9.32
C SER A 179 -27.10 -37.70 10.32
N GLN A 180 -26.80 -37.71 11.63
CA GLN A 180 -27.76 -37.35 12.68
C GLN A 180 -27.45 -35.94 13.23
N GLN A 181 -28.49 -35.16 13.54
CA GLN A 181 -28.36 -33.77 14.00
C GLN A 181 -27.49 -33.63 15.26
N ALA A 182 -27.68 -34.51 16.26
CA ALA A 182 -26.88 -34.51 17.48
C ALA A 182 -25.40 -34.81 17.20
N GLY A 183 -25.14 -35.71 16.25
CA GLY A 183 -23.80 -36.06 15.80
C GLY A 183 -23.12 -34.91 15.07
N GLN A 184 -23.82 -34.28 14.12
CA GLN A 184 -23.31 -33.12 13.37
C GLN A 184 -22.98 -31.96 14.29
N ALA A 185 -23.79 -31.74 15.34
CA ALA A 185 -23.52 -30.74 16.36
C ALA A 185 -22.28 -31.09 17.19
N ALA A 186 -22.08 -32.36 17.55
CA ALA A 186 -20.95 -32.81 18.37
C ALA A 186 -19.59 -32.69 17.67
N VAL A 187 -19.55 -32.84 16.35
CA VAL A 187 -18.31 -32.79 15.54
C VAL A 187 -18.19 -31.52 14.68
N LYS A 188 -19.05 -30.52 14.89
CA LYS A 188 -19.16 -29.32 14.03
C LYS A 188 -17.82 -28.63 13.78
N ASP A 189 -17.00 -28.50 14.83
CA ASP A 189 -15.73 -27.78 14.80
C ASP A 189 -14.52 -28.72 14.62
N TRP A 190 -14.76 -30.00 14.31
CA TRP A 190 -13.69 -30.99 14.16
C TRP A 190 -13.15 -31.00 12.74
N VAL A 191 -11.84 -30.82 12.61
CA VAL A 191 -11.13 -30.86 11.32
C VAL A 191 -11.26 -32.23 10.65
N SER A 192 -11.38 -33.31 11.42
CA SER A 192 -11.63 -34.66 10.93
C SER A 192 -12.96 -34.82 10.20
N PHE A 193 -13.99 -34.04 10.55
CA PHE A 193 -15.31 -34.08 9.92
C PHE A 193 -15.58 -32.91 8.96
N GLY A 194 -14.69 -31.91 8.90
CA GLY A 194 -14.72 -30.86 7.87
C GLY A 194 -14.52 -31.41 6.47
N LEU A 195 -15.60 -31.66 5.73
CA LEU A 195 -15.55 -32.18 4.36
C LEU A 195 -15.36 -31.06 3.33
N HIS A 196 -14.52 -31.31 2.33
CA HIS A 196 -14.31 -30.39 1.22
C HIS A 196 -15.54 -30.33 0.31
N LYS A 197 -16.00 -29.11 0.03
CA LYS A 197 -17.19 -28.84 -0.78
C LYS A 197 -16.88 -28.94 -2.28
N HIS A 198 -17.90 -29.26 -3.07
CA HIS A 198 -17.82 -29.11 -4.53
C HIS A 198 -17.84 -27.63 -4.91
N LEU A 199 -17.03 -27.27 -5.91
CA LEU A 199 -17.01 -25.90 -6.42
C LEU A 199 -18.18 -25.69 -7.37
N ASN A 200 -19.00 -24.68 -7.10
CA ASN A 200 -19.95 -24.11 -8.04
C ASN A 200 -19.46 -22.73 -8.44
N TYR A 201 -18.84 -22.60 -9.62
CA TYR A 201 -18.25 -21.35 -10.08
C TYR A 201 -19.27 -20.21 -10.27
N GLU A 202 -20.55 -20.55 -10.50
CA GLU A 202 -21.65 -19.59 -10.58
C GLU A 202 -22.12 -19.09 -9.19
N ASN A 203 -21.75 -19.79 -8.12
CA ASN A 203 -22.18 -19.49 -6.75
C ASN A 203 -21.08 -19.80 -5.71
N LEU A 204 -19.91 -19.18 -5.88
CA LEU A 204 -18.79 -19.25 -4.93
C LEU A 204 -19.01 -18.34 -3.71
N VAL A 205 -19.92 -17.37 -3.80
CA VAL A 205 -20.25 -16.42 -2.75
C VAL A 205 -21.73 -16.54 -2.46
N GLU A 206 -22.06 -17.05 -1.27
CA GLU A 206 -23.44 -17.17 -0.84
C GLU A 206 -24.02 -15.79 -0.51
N THR A 207 -25.17 -15.47 -1.12
CA THR A 207 -25.86 -14.20 -0.93
C THR A 207 -27.38 -14.39 -0.92
N HIS A 208 -28.08 -13.46 -0.27
CA HIS A 208 -29.52 -13.36 -0.28
C HIS A 208 -29.95 -11.89 -0.52
N PRO A 209 -31.07 -11.66 -1.21
CA PRO A 209 -31.62 -10.31 -1.35
C PRO A 209 -31.96 -9.72 0.03
N VAL A 210 -31.68 -8.43 0.21
CA VAL A 210 -32.14 -7.70 1.39
C VAL A 210 -33.66 -7.55 1.29
N PRO A 211 -34.44 -7.99 2.29
CA PRO A 211 -35.91 -7.91 2.24
C PRO A 211 -36.39 -6.48 2.05
N GLU A 212 -37.36 -6.29 1.14
CA GLU A 212 -37.99 -5.00 0.84
C GLU A 212 -37.00 -3.88 0.45
N ASP A 213 -35.83 -4.24 -0.07
CA ASP A 213 -34.82 -3.26 -0.47
C ASP A 213 -35.10 -2.69 -1.87
N PRO A 214 -35.42 -1.39 -2.00
CA PRO A 214 -35.76 -0.80 -3.29
C PRO A 214 -34.55 -0.69 -4.23
N PHE A 215 -33.33 -0.93 -3.75
CA PHE A 215 -32.08 -0.79 -4.51
C PHE A 215 -31.51 -2.12 -5.03
N GLY A 216 -32.20 -3.25 -4.78
CA GLY A 216 -31.75 -4.56 -5.21
C GLY A 216 -30.45 -5.01 -4.53
N ARG A 217 -30.20 -4.57 -3.29
CA ARG A 217 -29.00 -4.95 -2.55
C ARG A 217 -29.05 -6.41 -2.11
N MET A 218 -27.89 -7.04 -2.15
CA MET A 218 -27.60 -8.38 -1.67
C MET A 218 -26.79 -8.31 -0.37
N GLU A 219 -27.00 -9.29 0.51
CA GLU A 219 -26.23 -9.49 1.74
C GLU A 219 -25.79 -10.96 1.90
N GLY A 220 -24.75 -11.19 2.71
CA GLY A 220 -24.35 -12.54 3.10
C GLY A 220 -25.20 -13.11 4.24
N PRO A 221 -25.07 -14.42 4.55
CA PRO A 221 -25.81 -15.08 5.62
C PRO A 221 -25.60 -14.43 6.99
N ARG A 222 -26.66 -14.28 7.79
CA ARG A 222 -26.63 -13.52 9.05
C ARG A 222 -25.76 -14.19 10.11
N GLU A 223 -25.78 -15.51 10.14
CA GLU A 223 -25.01 -16.39 11.00
C GLU A 223 -23.50 -16.35 10.74
N SER A 224 -23.08 -15.90 9.54
CA SER A 224 -21.67 -15.77 9.17
C SER A 224 -21.07 -14.41 9.57
N ARG A 225 -21.90 -13.48 10.08
CA ARG A 225 -21.46 -12.11 10.33
C ARG A 225 -20.37 -12.03 11.39
N ARG A 226 -19.35 -11.20 11.11
CA ARG A 226 -18.24 -10.89 12.00
C ARG A 226 -18.34 -9.45 12.47
N HIS A 227 -18.14 -9.22 13.76
CA HIS A 227 -18.23 -7.89 14.36
C HIS A 227 -16.85 -7.22 14.40
N ARG A 228 -16.44 -6.62 13.28
CA ARG A 228 -15.18 -5.86 13.20
C ARG A 228 -15.24 -4.60 14.06
N ASP A 229 -14.22 -4.38 14.87
CA ASP A 229 -13.99 -3.15 15.64
C ASP A 229 -12.58 -2.61 15.36
N GLY A 230 -12.54 -1.45 14.71
CA GLY A 230 -11.30 -0.73 14.38
C GLY A 230 -10.40 -1.43 13.34
N PHE A 231 -9.09 -1.26 13.55
CA PHE A 231 -8.02 -1.55 12.58
C PHE A 231 -6.99 -2.56 13.11
N ARG A 232 -7.41 -3.44 14.02
CA ARG A 232 -6.61 -4.62 14.38
C ARG A 232 -6.62 -5.62 13.22
N LEU A 233 -5.67 -6.55 13.22
CA LEU A 233 -5.67 -7.68 12.28
C LEU A 233 -7.01 -8.43 12.38
N THR A 234 -7.77 -8.49 11.29
CA THR A 234 -9.15 -9.04 11.28
C THR A 234 -9.22 -10.53 11.00
N ASP A 235 -8.09 -11.14 10.69
CA ASP A 235 -7.95 -12.55 10.32
C ASP A 235 -6.76 -13.16 11.08
N PRO A 236 -7.01 -14.01 12.10
CA PRO A 236 -5.94 -14.61 12.88
C PRO A 236 -5.15 -15.69 12.11
N ARG A 237 -5.58 -16.06 10.89
CA ARG A 237 -5.13 -17.21 10.09
C ARG A 237 -5.59 -18.54 10.70
N MET A 238 -5.39 -19.62 9.94
CA MET A 238 -5.62 -20.98 10.43
C MET A 238 -4.68 -21.31 11.58
N ASP A 239 -5.20 -22.06 12.56
CA ASP A 239 -4.37 -22.64 13.59
C ASP A 239 -3.48 -23.78 13.04
N ARG A 240 -2.72 -24.44 13.92
CA ARG A 240 -1.80 -25.51 13.53
C ARG A 240 -2.56 -26.70 12.94
N ARG A 241 -3.66 -27.12 13.57
CA ARG A 241 -4.44 -28.30 13.19
C ARG A 241 -5.14 -28.06 11.85
N GLU A 242 -5.74 -26.89 11.66
CA GLU A 242 -6.41 -26.48 10.42
C GLU A 242 -5.42 -26.40 9.26
N ALA A 243 -4.27 -25.75 9.43
CA ALA A 243 -3.24 -25.69 8.39
C ALA A 243 -2.68 -27.08 8.06
N LEU A 244 -2.44 -27.92 9.07
CA LEU A 244 -2.01 -29.31 8.86
C LEU A 244 -3.06 -30.15 8.14
N ALA A 245 -4.35 -29.85 8.29
CA ALA A 245 -5.41 -30.49 7.52
C ALA A 245 -5.19 -30.33 6.02
N HIS A 246 -4.81 -29.13 5.57
CA HIS A 246 -4.49 -28.86 4.17
C HIS A 246 -3.16 -29.50 3.74
N VAL A 247 -2.16 -29.53 4.62
CA VAL A 247 -0.90 -30.26 4.37
C VAL A 247 -1.14 -31.77 4.17
N HIS A 248 -2.06 -32.37 4.93
CA HIS A 248 -2.45 -33.78 4.83
C HIS A 248 -3.45 -34.07 3.70
N TYR A 249 -4.24 -33.08 3.29
CA TYR A 249 -5.12 -33.15 2.12
C TYR A 249 -4.34 -33.11 0.80
N CYS A 250 -3.20 -32.41 0.77
CA CYS A 250 -2.29 -32.41 -0.37
C CYS A 250 -1.84 -33.84 -0.72
N ILE A 251 -1.88 -34.20 -2.02
CA ILE A 251 -1.49 -35.54 -2.50
C ILE A 251 -0.01 -35.66 -2.89
N TYR A 252 0.78 -34.60 -2.70
CA TYR A 252 2.21 -34.54 -2.98
C TYR A 252 2.58 -34.83 -4.44
N CYS A 253 2.01 -34.06 -5.38
CA CYS A 253 2.12 -34.28 -6.81
C CYS A 253 3.54 -34.23 -7.42
N HIS A 254 4.57 -33.77 -6.68
CA HIS A 254 5.97 -33.82 -7.18
C HIS A 254 6.38 -35.24 -7.57
N LYS A 255 5.84 -36.27 -6.90
CA LYS A 255 6.11 -37.69 -7.18
C LYS A 255 5.73 -38.14 -8.59
N THR A 256 4.80 -37.44 -9.22
CA THR A 256 4.29 -37.78 -10.55
C THR A 256 4.51 -36.66 -11.57
N ASP A 257 5.30 -35.64 -11.23
CA ASP A 257 5.46 -34.42 -12.03
C ASP A 257 4.09 -33.78 -12.37
N GLY A 258 3.16 -33.81 -11.39
CA GLY A 258 1.78 -33.32 -11.51
C GLY A 258 1.51 -32.10 -10.62
N ASP A 259 2.55 -31.43 -10.16
CA ASP A 259 2.56 -30.26 -9.28
C ASP A 259 2.12 -28.99 -10.01
N PHE A 260 0.93 -29.03 -10.62
CA PHE A 260 0.33 -27.92 -11.36
C PHE A 260 0.14 -26.66 -10.52
N CYS A 261 -0.03 -26.79 -9.20
CA CYS A 261 -0.07 -25.65 -8.29
C CYS A 261 1.24 -24.85 -8.27
N SER A 262 2.37 -25.48 -8.59
CA SER A 262 3.67 -24.84 -8.79
C SER A 262 3.84 -24.44 -10.24
N LYS A 263 3.82 -25.41 -11.17
CA LYS A 263 4.26 -25.26 -12.57
C LYS A 263 3.20 -24.66 -13.52
N GLY A 264 1.93 -24.74 -13.17
CA GLY A 264 0.80 -24.43 -14.04
C GLY A 264 0.07 -25.68 -14.55
N PHE A 265 -1.20 -25.53 -14.92
CA PHE A 265 -2.06 -26.63 -15.34
C PHE A 265 -2.09 -26.71 -16.89
N PRO A 266 -1.39 -27.66 -17.53
CA PRO A 266 -1.36 -27.76 -18.99
C PRO A 266 -2.70 -28.25 -19.56
N VAL A 267 -3.05 -27.80 -20.76
CA VAL A 267 -4.21 -28.34 -21.51
C VAL A 267 -4.06 -29.85 -21.69
N LYS A 268 -2.88 -30.28 -22.16
CA LYS A 268 -2.50 -31.68 -22.32
C LYS A 268 -1.10 -31.90 -21.78
N LYS A 269 -0.95 -32.80 -20.79
CA LYS A 269 0.36 -33.06 -20.15
C LYS A 269 1.43 -33.56 -21.12
N SER A 270 1.04 -34.31 -22.15
CA SER A 270 1.97 -34.85 -23.15
C SER A 270 2.35 -33.86 -24.25
N ASP A 271 1.70 -32.69 -24.32
CA ASP A 271 1.91 -31.69 -25.37
C ASP A 271 1.83 -30.27 -24.79
N PRO A 272 2.94 -29.78 -24.19
CA PRO A 272 3.00 -28.44 -23.59
C PRO A 272 2.77 -27.30 -24.60
N SER A 273 2.89 -27.55 -25.92
CA SER A 273 2.69 -26.52 -26.96
C SER A 273 1.26 -26.00 -27.01
N GLN A 274 0.30 -26.73 -26.44
CA GLN A 274 -1.11 -26.32 -26.32
C GLN A 274 -1.36 -25.31 -25.18
N GLY A 275 -0.31 -24.92 -24.43
CA GLY A 275 -0.41 -23.94 -23.37
C GLY A 275 -1.14 -24.44 -22.11
N LEU A 276 -1.64 -23.48 -21.34
CA LEU A 276 -2.26 -23.70 -20.03
C LEU A 276 -3.78 -23.67 -20.11
N LYS A 277 -4.43 -24.44 -19.23
CA LYS A 277 -5.89 -24.44 -19.09
C LYS A 277 -6.40 -23.09 -18.60
N ILE A 278 -7.61 -22.75 -19.05
CA ILE A 278 -8.40 -21.63 -18.55
C ILE A 278 -9.53 -22.23 -17.70
N ASN A 279 -9.73 -21.71 -16.48
CA ASN A 279 -10.81 -22.17 -15.61
C ASN A 279 -12.18 -21.59 -16.02
N PRO A 280 -13.30 -22.04 -15.44
CA PRO A 280 -14.63 -21.50 -15.75
C PRO A 280 -14.80 -19.99 -15.51
N LEU A 281 -13.93 -19.37 -14.70
CA LEU A 281 -13.94 -17.92 -14.44
C LEU A 281 -13.14 -17.12 -15.50
N GLY A 282 -12.53 -17.79 -16.47
CA GLY A 282 -11.74 -17.16 -17.54
C GLY A 282 -10.29 -16.87 -17.15
N GLU A 283 -9.76 -17.50 -16.09
CA GLU A 283 -8.38 -17.31 -15.64
C GLU A 283 -7.45 -18.43 -16.13
N THR A 284 -6.31 -18.04 -16.70
CA THR A 284 -5.22 -18.96 -17.05
C THR A 284 -4.58 -19.55 -15.80
N LEU A 285 -4.55 -20.88 -15.72
CA LEU A 285 -4.06 -21.65 -14.58
C LEU A 285 -2.53 -21.74 -14.58
N THR A 286 -1.87 -20.63 -14.26
CA THR A 286 -0.39 -20.52 -14.25
C THR A 286 0.30 -21.20 -13.08
N GLY A 287 -0.42 -21.54 -12.00
CA GLY A 287 0.18 -21.99 -10.75
C GLY A 287 0.90 -20.84 -10.03
N CYS A 288 1.76 -21.16 -9.06
CA CYS A 288 2.55 -20.16 -8.35
C CYS A 288 3.44 -19.39 -9.34
N PRO A 289 3.34 -18.05 -9.44
CA PRO A 289 4.20 -17.26 -10.32
C PRO A 289 5.70 -17.35 -10.01
N LEU A 290 6.04 -17.83 -8.81
CA LEU A 290 7.42 -18.04 -8.34
C LEU A 290 7.93 -19.46 -8.57
N ASP A 291 7.10 -20.39 -9.05
CA ASP A 291 7.44 -21.81 -9.19
C ASP A 291 7.81 -22.50 -7.86
N GLU A 292 7.25 -22.01 -6.74
CA GLU A 292 7.52 -22.55 -5.40
C GLU A 292 7.33 -24.06 -5.29
N LYS A 293 8.22 -24.72 -4.53
CA LYS A 293 8.21 -26.15 -4.22
C LYS A 293 7.17 -26.53 -3.16
N ILE A 294 5.90 -26.29 -3.48
CA ILE A 294 4.73 -26.47 -2.60
C ILE A 294 4.59 -27.91 -2.09
N SER A 295 4.87 -28.87 -2.98
CA SER A 295 4.65 -30.28 -2.66
C SER A 295 5.70 -30.80 -1.67
N GLU A 296 6.92 -30.32 -1.83
CA GLU A 296 8.10 -30.63 -1.05
C GLU A 296 8.03 -29.98 0.33
N MET A 297 7.67 -28.69 0.41
CA MET A 297 7.48 -28.01 1.69
C MET A 297 6.37 -28.67 2.52
N HIS A 298 5.27 -29.10 1.89
CA HIS A 298 4.20 -29.85 2.59
C HIS A 298 4.67 -31.22 3.05
N ALA A 299 5.48 -31.93 2.24
CA ALA A 299 6.02 -33.23 2.62
C ALA A 299 6.93 -33.14 3.86
N LEU A 300 7.74 -32.08 3.97
CA LEU A 300 8.57 -31.81 5.14
C LEU A 300 7.73 -31.37 6.34
N LYS A 301 6.78 -30.45 6.14
CA LYS A 301 5.89 -29.97 7.20
C LYS A 301 5.09 -31.12 7.82
N ARG A 302 4.56 -32.03 7.01
CA ARG A 302 3.87 -33.24 7.49
C ARG A 302 4.74 -34.12 8.38
N LYS A 303 6.04 -34.19 8.12
CA LYS A 303 7.00 -34.96 8.92
C LYS A 303 7.47 -34.21 10.18
N GLY A 304 6.94 -33.01 10.43
CA GLY A 304 7.25 -32.19 11.60
C GLY A 304 8.48 -31.30 11.46
N PHE A 305 9.08 -31.19 10.27
CA PHE A 305 10.26 -30.35 10.05
C PHE A 305 9.85 -28.93 9.60
N GLY A 306 9.74 -28.01 10.55
CA GLY A 306 9.29 -26.63 10.33
C GLY A 306 10.31 -25.74 9.62
N ILE A 307 11.55 -25.71 10.11
CA ILE A 307 12.65 -24.94 9.52
C ILE A 307 12.98 -25.51 8.14
N ALA A 308 12.99 -26.84 7.98
CA ALA A 308 13.23 -27.46 6.69
C ALA A 308 12.16 -27.09 5.65
N ALA A 309 10.89 -27.06 6.05
CA ALA A 309 9.79 -26.64 5.17
C ALA A 309 9.96 -25.17 4.75
N LEU A 310 10.32 -24.28 5.68
CA LEU A 310 10.60 -22.88 5.36
C LEU A 310 11.82 -22.72 4.44
N ALA A 311 12.88 -23.49 4.66
CA ALA A 311 14.05 -23.49 3.79
C ALA A 311 13.68 -23.85 2.35
N VAL A 312 12.72 -24.76 2.14
CA VAL A 312 12.19 -25.11 0.81
C VAL A 312 11.34 -23.98 0.21
N VAL A 313 10.47 -23.32 0.97
CA VAL A 313 9.75 -22.10 0.52
C VAL A 313 10.75 -21.06 0.01
N MET A 314 11.79 -20.81 0.81
CA MET A 314 12.79 -19.76 0.54
C MET A 314 13.79 -20.11 -0.58
N ILE A 315 13.70 -21.29 -1.21
CA ILE A 315 14.42 -21.56 -2.45
C ILE A 315 13.95 -20.58 -3.53
N ASP A 316 12.62 -20.46 -3.66
CA ASP A 316 11.98 -19.70 -4.71
C ASP A 316 11.48 -18.33 -4.22
N ASN A 317 11.20 -18.21 -2.92
CA ASN A 317 10.60 -17.03 -2.33
C ASN A 317 11.27 -16.66 -0.98
N PRO A 318 12.47 -16.08 -0.98
CA PRO A 318 13.12 -15.54 0.23
C PRO A 318 12.28 -14.49 0.96
N LEU A 319 11.33 -13.88 0.27
CA LEU A 319 10.49 -12.79 0.75
C LEU A 319 9.05 -13.26 0.95
N CYS A 320 8.91 -14.54 1.33
CA CYS A 320 7.64 -15.16 1.68
C CYS A 320 6.83 -14.47 2.78
N PRO A 321 7.37 -13.57 3.65
CA PRO A 321 6.51 -12.75 4.48
C PRO A 321 5.52 -11.89 3.66
N ALA A 322 5.84 -11.55 2.41
CA ALA A 322 4.98 -10.79 1.49
C ALA A 322 4.02 -11.65 0.65
N THR A 323 3.93 -12.95 0.87
CA THR A 323 3.01 -13.87 0.18
C THR A 323 2.18 -14.67 1.19
N GLY A 324 1.44 -15.68 0.72
CA GLY A 324 0.58 -16.50 1.55
C GLY A 324 -0.81 -15.92 1.80
N HIS A 325 -1.39 -16.27 2.96
CA HIS A 325 -2.79 -16.06 3.31
C HIS A 325 -3.24 -14.60 3.13
N ARG A 326 -4.42 -14.43 2.52
CA ARG A 326 -5.01 -13.12 2.14
C ARG A 326 -4.16 -12.29 1.17
N ILE A 327 -3.14 -12.84 0.51
CA ILE A 327 -2.33 -12.10 -0.47
C ILE A 327 -2.31 -12.75 -1.84
N CYS A 328 -2.05 -14.05 -1.93
CA CYS A 328 -1.96 -14.78 -3.19
C CYS A 328 -2.90 -15.98 -3.24
N ASN A 329 -3.32 -16.38 -4.44
CA ASN A 329 -4.15 -17.58 -4.63
C ASN A 329 -3.96 -18.30 -5.99
N ASP A 330 -3.03 -17.85 -6.85
CA ASP A 330 -2.77 -18.47 -8.16
C ASP A 330 -2.43 -19.97 -8.04
N CYS A 331 -1.73 -20.37 -6.97
CA CYS A 331 -1.38 -21.77 -6.68
C CYS A 331 -2.61 -22.64 -6.35
N MET A 332 -3.59 -22.10 -5.62
CA MET A 332 -4.84 -22.80 -5.28
C MET A 332 -5.67 -23.05 -6.53
N LYS A 333 -5.76 -22.06 -7.42
CA LYS A 333 -6.53 -22.15 -8.66
C LYS A 333 -6.01 -23.23 -9.60
N ALA A 334 -4.69 -23.44 -9.66
CA ALA A 334 -4.07 -24.47 -10.48
C ALA A 334 -3.92 -25.83 -9.76
N CYS A 335 -4.41 -25.97 -8.52
CA CYS A 335 -4.38 -27.24 -7.79
C CYS A 335 -5.08 -28.34 -8.60
N ILE A 336 -4.64 -29.60 -8.49
CA ILE A 336 -5.28 -30.71 -9.22
C ILE A 336 -6.78 -30.88 -8.87
N TYR A 337 -7.20 -30.41 -7.69
CA TYR A 337 -8.59 -30.35 -7.28
C TYR A 337 -9.32 -29.19 -7.98
N GLN A 338 -9.89 -29.47 -9.15
CA GLN A 338 -10.60 -28.49 -9.99
C GLN A 338 -12.13 -28.54 -9.85
N LYS A 339 -12.68 -29.56 -9.19
CA LYS A 339 -14.13 -29.78 -9.01
C LYS A 339 -14.57 -29.73 -7.54
N GLN A 340 -13.63 -29.49 -6.64
CA GLN A 340 -13.83 -29.42 -5.19
C GLN A 340 -12.81 -28.42 -4.63
N GLU A 341 -13.01 -27.99 -3.39
CA GLU A 341 -12.13 -27.03 -2.75
C GLU A 341 -10.65 -27.44 -2.87
N PRO A 342 -9.78 -26.53 -3.37
CA PRO A 342 -8.37 -26.82 -3.51
C PRO A 342 -7.67 -26.89 -2.16
N VAL A 343 -6.43 -27.36 -2.15
CA VAL A 343 -5.57 -27.22 -0.98
C VAL A 343 -5.34 -25.73 -0.73
N ASN A 344 -5.61 -25.24 0.49
CA ASN A 344 -5.29 -23.87 0.89
C ASN A 344 -3.78 -23.74 1.17
N ILE A 345 -3.02 -23.65 0.08
CA ILE A 345 -1.57 -23.51 0.07
C ILE A 345 -1.11 -22.20 0.75
N PRO A 346 -1.75 -21.03 0.52
CA PRO A 346 -1.39 -19.78 1.17
C PRO A 346 -1.43 -19.85 2.71
N GLN A 347 -2.45 -20.49 3.29
CA GLN A 347 -2.51 -20.73 4.74
C GLN A 347 -1.36 -21.61 5.23
N ALA A 348 -1.03 -22.68 4.50
CA ALA A 348 0.07 -23.57 4.86
C ALA A 348 1.44 -22.87 4.76
N GLU A 349 1.67 -22.08 3.71
CA GLU A 349 2.89 -21.26 3.52
C GLU A 349 3.06 -20.27 4.68
N THR A 350 2.02 -19.49 4.99
CA THR A 350 2.06 -18.53 6.11
C THR A 350 2.28 -19.25 7.44
N ARG A 351 1.65 -20.41 7.66
CA ARG A 351 1.86 -21.19 8.89
C ARG A 351 3.29 -21.70 9.03
N ILE A 352 3.90 -22.15 7.94
CA ILE A 352 5.30 -22.59 7.92
C ILE A 352 6.22 -21.43 8.31
N LEU A 353 5.98 -20.22 7.78
CA LEU A 353 6.72 -19.03 8.16
C LEU A 353 6.54 -18.71 9.66
N THR A 354 5.28 -18.60 10.12
CA THR A 354 5.01 -18.19 11.51
C THR A 354 5.52 -19.20 12.53
N ASP A 355 5.45 -20.51 12.24
CA ASP A 355 6.00 -21.54 13.11
C ASP A 355 7.50 -21.38 13.36
N VAL A 356 8.25 -20.89 12.37
CA VAL A 356 9.68 -20.60 12.53
C VAL A 356 9.90 -19.27 13.23
N LEU A 357 9.10 -18.23 12.92
CA LEU A 357 9.18 -16.94 13.60
C LEU A 357 8.87 -17.04 15.10
N ASP A 358 8.00 -17.96 15.50
CA ASP A 358 7.62 -18.24 16.89
C ASP A 358 8.71 -19.01 17.66
N LEU A 359 9.72 -19.58 16.98
CA LEU A 359 10.87 -20.17 17.66
C LEU A 359 11.76 -19.09 18.28
N PRO A 360 12.51 -19.39 19.36
CA PRO A 360 13.56 -18.51 19.82
C PRO A 360 14.56 -18.23 18.68
N TRP A 361 14.87 -16.95 18.46
CA TRP A 361 15.70 -16.45 17.35
C TRP A 361 15.09 -16.71 15.96
N GLY A 362 13.78 -16.92 15.86
CA GLY A 362 13.08 -17.19 14.59
C GLY A 362 13.29 -16.10 13.53
N VAL A 363 13.34 -14.83 13.96
CA VAL A 363 13.66 -13.69 13.09
C VAL A 363 15.07 -13.82 12.51
N GLU A 364 16.04 -14.21 13.33
CA GLU A 364 17.43 -14.36 12.92
C GLU A 364 17.65 -15.59 12.04
N ILE A 365 16.89 -16.67 12.28
CA ILE A 365 16.86 -17.85 11.41
C ILE A 365 16.31 -17.49 10.03
N TYR A 366 15.18 -16.77 9.97
CA TYR A 366 14.63 -16.27 8.71
C TYR A 366 15.62 -15.35 7.99
N ASP A 367 16.14 -14.32 8.65
CA ASP A 367 17.06 -13.35 8.04
C ASP A 367 18.37 -14.02 7.57
N LEU A 368 18.91 -14.98 8.34
CA LEU A 368 20.02 -15.81 7.90
C LEU A 368 19.66 -16.59 6.62
N MET A 369 18.49 -17.22 6.55
CA MET A 369 18.07 -17.98 5.36
C MET A 369 17.86 -17.10 4.11
N THR A 370 17.63 -15.80 4.27
CA THR A 370 17.66 -14.88 3.12
C THR A 370 19.07 -14.68 2.55
N ARG A 371 20.13 -15.01 3.30
CA ARG A 371 21.53 -14.86 2.91
C ARG A 371 22.22 -16.20 2.66
N TRP A 372 21.78 -17.22 3.38
CA TRP A 372 22.34 -18.55 3.34
C TRP A 372 21.23 -19.59 3.34
N ASN A 373 20.97 -20.18 2.18
CA ASN A 373 20.06 -21.31 2.07
C ASN A 373 20.77 -22.42 1.30
N PRO A 374 21.23 -23.48 1.99
CA PRO A 374 22.05 -24.49 1.36
C PRO A 374 21.30 -25.34 0.33
N LEU A 375 19.97 -25.28 0.32
CA LEU A 375 19.10 -26.02 -0.61
C LEU A 375 18.97 -25.34 -1.98
N ARG A 376 19.47 -24.11 -2.16
CA ARG A 376 19.45 -23.46 -3.46
C ARG A 376 20.57 -23.99 -4.36
N GLN A 377 20.28 -24.11 -5.65
CA GLN A 377 21.30 -24.42 -6.65
C GLN A 377 22.35 -23.30 -6.77
N GLU A 378 21.85 -22.06 -6.71
CA GLU A 378 22.58 -20.82 -6.90
C GLU A 378 22.18 -19.82 -5.82
N GLN A 379 23.00 -18.80 -5.57
CA GLN A 379 22.75 -17.85 -4.48
C GLN A 379 22.46 -18.53 -3.13
N TYR A 380 23.12 -19.68 -2.87
CA TYR A 380 23.11 -20.33 -1.56
C TYR A 380 23.99 -19.58 -0.55
N VAL A 381 24.93 -18.75 -1.02
CA VAL A 381 25.73 -17.75 -0.29
C VAL A 381 25.85 -16.51 -1.20
N PRO A 382 25.87 -15.27 -0.67
CA PRO A 382 26.08 -14.07 -1.48
C PRO A 382 27.48 -14.05 -2.12
N LYS A 383 27.59 -13.49 -3.33
CA LYS A 383 28.88 -13.22 -3.96
C LYS A 383 29.60 -12.04 -3.28
N PRO A 384 30.95 -11.99 -3.34
CA PRO A 384 31.72 -10.80 -2.94
C PRO A 384 31.29 -9.54 -3.69
N TYR A 385 31.62 -8.36 -3.15
CA TYR A 385 31.33 -7.10 -3.81
C TYR A 385 31.97 -7.06 -5.20
N ASN A 386 31.17 -6.77 -6.22
CA ASN A 386 31.63 -6.75 -7.60
C ASN A 386 31.90 -5.31 -8.13
N GLY A 387 31.84 -4.29 -7.26
CA GLY A 387 32.05 -2.88 -7.64
C GLY A 387 30.84 -2.18 -8.25
N LYS A 388 29.79 -2.92 -8.65
CA LYS A 388 28.65 -2.37 -9.37
C LYS A 388 27.54 -1.91 -8.44
N LYS A 389 26.82 -0.87 -8.86
CA LYS A 389 25.82 -0.16 -8.07
C LYS A 389 24.51 -0.08 -8.85
N VAL A 390 23.41 -0.47 -8.23
CA VAL A 390 22.08 -0.45 -8.84
C VAL A 390 21.14 0.45 -8.06
N LEU A 391 20.44 1.32 -8.77
CA LEU A 391 19.37 2.13 -8.21
C LEU A 391 18.01 1.53 -8.55
N ILE A 392 17.15 1.43 -7.55
CA ILE A 392 15.78 0.93 -7.71
C ILE A 392 14.79 2.01 -7.27
N MET A 393 13.98 2.49 -8.20
CA MET A 393 12.91 3.45 -7.93
C MET A 393 11.60 2.72 -7.62
N GLY A 394 11.12 2.82 -6.39
CA GLY A 394 9.95 2.15 -5.84
C GLY A 394 10.34 0.97 -4.94
N MET A 395 9.96 1.03 -3.67
CA MET A 395 10.26 0.00 -2.66
C MET A 395 9.03 -0.86 -2.31
N GLY A 396 8.19 -1.12 -3.32
CA GLY A 396 7.14 -2.13 -3.28
C GLY A 396 7.67 -3.56 -3.47
N PRO A 397 6.77 -4.56 -3.62
CA PRO A 397 7.14 -5.96 -3.72
C PRO A 397 8.16 -6.31 -4.80
N ALA A 398 8.06 -5.70 -5.98
CA ALA A 398 9.07 -5.88 -7.02
C ALA A 398 10.43 -5.26 -6.64
N GLY A 399 10.42 -4.06 -6.06
CA GLY A 399 11.64 -3.31 -5.74
C GLY A 399 12.46 -3.94 -4.62
N PHE A 400 11.84 -4.26 -3.48
CA PHE A 400 12.55 -4.90 -2.37
C PHE A 400 13.01 -6.32 -2.72
N THR A 401 12.30 -7.01 -3.62
CA THR A 401 12.70 -8.32 -4.13
C THR A 401 13.88 -8.25 -5.07
N LEU A 402 13.88 -7.28 -5.98
CA LEU A 402 15.02 -7.06 -6.87
C LEU A 402 16.27 -6.68 -6.05
N ALA A 403 16.11 -5.86 -5.01
CA ALA A 403 17.20 -5.51 -4.10
C ALA A 403 17.83 -6.76 -3.48
N HIS A 404 17.02 -7.68 -2.95
CA HIS A 404 17.49 -8.95 -2.40
C HIS A 404 18.35 -9.72 -3.42
N TYR A 405 17.81 -9.98 -4.61
CA TYR A 405 18.51 -10.80 -5.62
C TYR A 405 19.81 -10.15 -6.10
N LEU A 406 19.84 -8.82 -6.27
CA LEU A 406 21.06 -8.12 -6.68
C LEU A 406 22.10 -8.07 -5.56
N LEU A 407 21.70 -7.93 -4.29
CA LEU A 407 22.62 -8.02 -3.15
C LEU A 407 23.27 -9.41 -3.06
N MET A 408 22.53 -10.48 -3.38
CA MET A 408 23.07 -11.85 -3.45
C MET A 408 24.10 -12.03 -4.58
N GLU A 409 23.99 -11.24 -5.66
CA GLU A 409 24.97 -11.21 -6.76
C GLU A 409 26.18 -10.30 -6.50
N GLY A 410 26.28 -9.70 -5.31
CA GLY A 410 27.41 -8.87 -4.92
C GLY A 410 27.33 -7.43 -5.38
N PHE A 411 26.15 -6.95 -5.80
CA PHE A 411 25.94 -5.53 -6.12
C PHE A 411 25.73 -4.70 -4.84
N ALA A 412 26.08 -3.41 -4.92
CA ALA A 412 25.55 -2.42 -4.00
C ALA A 412 24.18 -1.93 -4.52
N VAL A 413 23.20 -1.79 -3.62
CA VAL A 413 21.84 -1.42 -4.02
C VAL A 413 21.36 -0.22 -3.21
N VAL A 414 20.82 0.78 -3.93
CA VAL A 414 20.08 1.90 -3.33
C VAL A 414 18.63 1.78 -3.75
N GLY A 415 17.73 1.68 -2.77
CA GLY A 415 16.30 1.83 -2.97
C GLY A 415 15.86 3.27 -2.75
N ALA A 416 14.94 3.77 -3.56
CA ALA A 416 14.38 5.10 -3.40
C ALA A 416 12.87 5.09 -3.66
N ASP A 417 12.07 5.77 -2.84
CA ASP A 417 10.62 5.87 -3.03
C ASP A 417 10.16 7.32 -2.90
N GLY A 418 9.11 7.70 -3.66
CA GLY A 418 8.52 9.04 -3.56
C GLY A 418 7.70 9.21 -2.27
N LEU A 419 7.24 8.12 -1.66
CA LEU A 419 6.62 8.16 -0.35
C LEU A 419 7.65 8.32 0.77
N LYS A 420 7.19 8.87 1.90
CA LYS A 420 8.02 8.98 3.10
C LYS A 420 8.28 7.58 3.62
N ILE A 421 9.55 7.21 3.84
CA ILE A 421 9.94 5.97 4.50
C ILE A 421 10.44 6.32 5.90
N GLU A 422 9.81 5.78 6.93
CA GLU A 422 10.20 5.99 8.32
C GLU A 422 11.50 5.25 8.62
N PRO A 423 12.46 5.87 9.34
CA PRO A 423 13.64 5.16 9.80
C PRO A 423 13.28 4.09 10.85
N LEU A 424 14.00 2.96 10.83
CA LEU A 424 13.95 1.99 11.93
C LEU A 424 14.95 2.39 13.03
N SER A 425 14.68 1.99 14.28
CA SER A 425 15.61 2.21 15.38
C SER A 425 16.93 1.47 15.13
N ARG A 426 18.04 2.07 15.55
CA ARG A 426 19.37 1.44 15.45
C ARG A 426 19.44 0.10 16.17
N GLU A 427 18.71 -0.05 17.27
CA GLU A 427 18.64 -1.30 18.04
C GLU A 427 18.06 -2.44 17.21
N LEU A 428 16.91 -2.24 16.55
CA LEU A 428 16.30 -3.26 15.68
C LEU A 428 17.24 -3.69 14.55
N VAL A 429 18.01 -2.75 14.00
CA VAL A 429 18.94 -3.03 12.90
C VAL A 429 20.19 -3.75 13.40
N LEU A 430 20.78 -3.35 14.54
CA LEU A 430 22.11 -3.81 14.96
C LEU A 430 22.10 -4.97 15.95
N GLN A 431 21.00 -5.21 16.67
CA GLN A 431 20.92 -6.25 17.70
C GLN A 431 20.10 -7.45 17.23
N PRO A 432 20.45 -8.68 17.67
CA PRO A 432 19.66 -9.86 17.38
C PRO A 432 18.32 -9.84 18.15
N LEU A 433 17.26 -10.33 17.51
CA LEU A 433 15.90 -10.39 18.08
C LEU A 433 15.59 -11.81 18.55
N ARG A 434 15.29 -11.96 19.84
CA ARG A 434 15.02 -13.28 20.43
C ARG A 434 13.63 -13.77 20.06
N SER A 435 12.65 -12.89 20.00
CA SER A 435 11.26 -13.22 19.66
C SER A 435 10.73 -12.31 18.54
N TYR A 436 9.91 -12.88 17.64
CA TYR A 436 9.19 -12.08 16.64
C TYR A 436 8.23 -11.06 17.28
N GLU A 437 7.76 -11.31 18.50
CA GLU A 437 6.94 -10.36 19.26
C GLU A 437 7.67 -9.04 19.58
N GLU A 438 9.01 -9.01 19.58
CA GLU A 438 9.79 -7.77 19.70
C GLU A 438 9.68 -6.87 18.46
N LEU A 439 9.36 -7.46 17.30
CA LEU A 439 9.15 -6.73 16.06
C LEU A 439 7.68 -6.35 15.85
N ARG A 440 6.76 -7.18 16.39
CA ARG A 440 5.33 -7.13 16.16
C ARG A 440 4.69 -5.92 16.85
N GLU A 441 3.94 -5.17 16.07
CA GLU A 441 3.10 -4.08 16.53
C GLU A 441 1.64 -4.39 16.20
N ARG A 442 0.73 -3.91 17.03
CA ARG A 442 -0.68 -3.96 16.67
C ARG A 442 -0.96 -3.01 15.52
N LEU A 443 -1.68 -3.49 14.51
CA LEU A 443 -1.91 -2.74 13.27
C LEU A 443 -2.65 -1.41 13.48
N ASP A 444 -3.47 -1.30 14.54
CA ASP A 444 -4.19 -0.07 14.88
C ASP A 444 -3.28 1.03 15.46
N ASN A 445 -2.09 0.69 15.95
CA ASN A 445 -1.13 1.62 16.56
C ASN A 445 0.23 1.69 15.86
N ARG A 446 0.58 0.68 15.05
CA ARG A 446 1.86 0.57 14.33
C ARG A 446 2.18 1.84 13.55
N VAL A 447 3.43 2.31 13.60
CA VAL A 447 3.90 3.41 12.73
C VAL A 447 3.84 2.98 11.26
N MET A 448 3.30 3.82 10.39
CA MET A 448 3.21 3.49 8.97
C MET A 448 4.56 3.76 8.31
N ALA A 449 5.32 2.69 8.11
CA ALA A 449 6.72 2.76 7.73
C ALA A 449 6.94 3.31 6.31
N GLY A 450 5.93 3.29 5.44
CA GLY A 450 6.01 3.72 4.04
C GLY A 450 6.80 2.78 3.11
N PHE A 451 7.64 1.91 3.66
CA PHE A 451 8.30 0.82 2.96
C PHE A 451 7.29 -0.29 2.60
N GLY A 452 7.29 -0.78 1.35
CA GLY A 452 6.40 -1.84 0.88
C GLY A 452 5.39 -1.43 -0.19
N GLY A 453 5.31 -0.14 -0.55
CA GLY A 453 4.41 0.34 -1.60
C GLY A 453 2.94 0.00 -1.32
N VAL A 454 2.21 -0.52 -2.31
CA VAL A 454 0.79 -0.91 -2.17
C VAL A 454 0.56 -1.91 -1.04
N ALA A 455 1.54 -2.74 -0.67
CA ALA A 455 1.41 -3.64 0.48
C ALA A 455 1.30 -2.88 1.82
N GLU A 456 1.88 -1.68 1.91
CA GLU A 456 1.81 -0.82 3.10
C GLU A 456 0.58 0.09 3.07
N TYR A 457 0.31 0.78 1.95
CA TYR A 457 -0.74 1.82 1.87
C TYR A 457 -2.04 1.38 1.19
N GLY A 458 -2.06 0.24 0.51
CA GLY A 458 -3.22 -0.24 -0.25
C GLY A 458 -3.89 -1.45 0.39
N ILE A 459 -3.11 -2.49 0.70
CA ILE A 459 -3.62 -3.69 1.39
C ILE A 459 -3.99 -3.31 2.83
N THR A 460 -5.16 -3.75 3.26
CA THR A 460 -5.81 -3.35 4.51
C THR A 460 -5.43 -4.27 5.68
N VAL A 461 -6.10 -4.11 6.81
CA VAL A 461 -5.85 -4.89 8.05
C VAL A 461 -6.26 -6.37 7.93
N ARG A 462 -6.66 -6.83 6.75
CA ARG A 462 -6.84 -8.25 6.43
C ARG A 462 -5.52 -9.01 6.31
N TRP A 463 -4.38 -8.31 6.25
CA TRP A 463 -3.05 -8.91 6.18
C TRP A 463 -2.11 -8.32 7.25
N ASP A 464 -1.22 -9.15 7.78
CA ASP A 464 -0.32 -8.81 8.87
C ASP A 464 0.87 -7.97 8.37
N LYS A 465 0.73 -6.64 8.42
CA LYS A 465 1.74 -5.69 7.95
C LYS A 465 3.06 -5.72 8.73
N ASN A 466 3.13 -6.46 9.85
CA ASN A 466 4.40 -6.69 10.54
C ASN A 466 5.41 -7.47 9.66
N PHE A 467 4.91 -8.26 8.72
CA PHE A 467 5.75 -8.94 7.73
C PHE A 467 6.54 -7.97 6.83
N LEU A 468 6.03 -6.76 6.55
CA LEU A 468 6.81 -5.74 5.84
C LEU A 468 7.98 -5.23 6.68
N LYS A 469 7.78 -5.09 8.00
CA LYS A 469 8.84 -4.67 8.92
C LYS A 469 9.94 -5.73 9.02
N LEU A 470 9.58 -7.01 8.96
CA LEU A 470 10.54 -8.13 8.87
C LEU A 470 11.40 -8.05 7.60
N ILE A 471 10.79 -7.79 6.45
CA ILE A 471 11.54 -7.59 5.19
C ILE A 471 12.43 -6.35 5.27
N TYR A 472 11.89 -5.25 5.80
CA TYR A 472 12.60 -3.98 5.90
C TYR A 472 13.87 -4.11 6.78
N VAL A 473 13.76 -4.74 7.95
CA VAL A 473 14.93 -4.95 8.83
C VAL A 473 15.95 -5.90 8.20
N SER A 474 15.50 -6.97 7.52
CA SER A 474 16.37 -7.95 6.85
C SER A 474 17.20 -7.32 5.72
N LEU A 475 16.63 -6.33 5.01
CA LEU A 475 17.34 -5.58 3.98
C LEU A 475 18.25 -4.50 4.57
N LEU A 476 17.79 -3.73 5.57
CA LEU A 476 18.61 -2.70 6.21
C LEU A 476 19.86 -3.26 6.91
N ARG A 477 19.81 -4.52 7.36
CA ARG A 477 20.96 -5.23 7.91
C ARG A 477 22.00 -5.62 6.86
N ARG A 478 21.70 -5.50 5.55
CA ARG A 478 22.66 -5.81 4.48
C ARG A 478 23.70 -4.67 4.39
N PRO A 479 25.01 -4.95 4.50
CA PRO A 479 26.03 -3.90 4.53
C PRO A 479 26.02 -2.96 3.32
N ARG A 480 25.55 -3.46 2.16
CA ARG A 480 25.56 -2.77 0.87
C ARG A 480 24.20 -2.29 0.39
N PHE A 481 23.22 -2.25 1.28
CA PHE A 481 21.88 -1.73 1.00
C PHE A 481 21.68 -0.37 1.66
N GLN A 482 21.07 0.55 0.92
CA GLN A 482 20.54 1.81 1.45
C GLN A 482 19.13 2.02 0.93
N VAL A 483 18.28 2.69 1.69
CA VAL A 483 16.94 3.06 1.23
C VAL A 483 16.55 4.46 1.69
N PHE A 484 15.96 5.22 0.79
CA PHE A 484 15.56 6.60 1.02
C PHE A 484 14.10 6.82 0.61
N GLY A 485 13.32 7.42 1.50
CA GLY A 485 11.98 7.90 1.18
C GLY A 485 12.01 9.34 0.65
N SER A 486 10.88 9.81 0.16
CA SER A 486 10.68 11.16 -0.36
C SER A 486 11.60 11.53 -1.55
N ILE A 487 12.12 10.54 -2.27
CA ILE A 487 12.91 10.72 -3.49
C ILE A 487 12.01 10.44 -4.69
N ARG A 488 11.54 11.50 -5.35
CA ARG A 488 10.64 11.38 -6.49
C ARG A 488 11.40 11.12 -7.79
N PHE A 489 11.08 10.02 -8.46
CA PHE A 489 11.54 9.76 -9.82
C PHE A 489 10.94 10.77 -10.82
N GLY A 490 11.79 11.39 -11.64
CA GLY A 490 11.42 12.46 -12.58
C GLY A 490 11.37 13.87 -11.96
N GLY A 491 11.67 13.99 -10.66
CA GLY A 491 11.73 15.26 -9.93
C GLY A 491 13.03 15.40 -9.14
N THR A 492 13.10 14.76 -7.97
CA THR A 492 14.32 14.71 -7.14
C THR A 492 15.45 14.02 -7.88
N LEU A 493 15.13 12.99 -8.67
CA LEU A 493 16.10 12.18 -9.38
C LEU A 493 15.65 11.92 -10.83
N LEU A 494 16.54 12.22 -11.78
CA LEU A 494 16.40 11.92 -13.21
C LEU A 494 17.22 10.68 -13.62
N VAL A 495 16.99 10.16 -14.83
CA VAL A 495 17.78 9.04 -15.38
C VAL A 495 19.26 9.40 -15.48
N GLU A 496 19.55 10.61 -15.94
CA GLU A 496 20.92 11.12 -16.12
C GLU A 496 21.63 11.31 -14.77
N ASP A 497 20.87 11.63 -13.72
CA ASP A 497 21.41 11.75 -12.36
C ASP A 497 21.88 10.39 -11.84
N ALA A 498 21.17 9.30 -12.14
CA ALA A 498 21.59 7.97 -11.73
C ALA A 498 23.01 7.67 -12.26
N TRP A 499 23.26 7.95 -13.53
CA TRP A 499 24.57 7.75 -14.14
C TRP A 499 25.64 8.66 -13.53
N ARG A 500 25.31 9.94 -13.30
CA ARG A 500 26.24 10.91 -12.68
C ARG A 500 26.61 10.55 -11.25
N LEU A 501 25.70 9.90 -10.52
CA LEU A 501 25.92 9.41 -9.16
C LEU A 501 26.68 8.08 -9.13
N GLY A 502 27.07 7.53 -10.29
CA GLY A 502 27.89 6.32 -10.37
C GLY A 502 27.11 5.01 -10.32
N PHE A 503 25.79 5.03 -10.59
CA PHE A 503 25.02 3.81 -10.77
C PHE A 503 25.30 3.19 -12.14
N ASP A 504 25.37 1.86 -12.19
CA ASP A 504 25.56 1.09 -13.43
C ASP A 504 24.22 0.69 -14.06
N HIS A 505 23.16 0.65 -13.26
CA HIS A 505 21.81 0.26 -13.71
C HIS A 505 20.71 0.99 -12.93
N LEU A 506 19.59 1.23 -13.61
CA LEU A 506 18.38 1.80 -13.04
C LEU A 506 17.20 0.86 -13.26
N ALA A 507 16.49 0.51 -12.19
CA ALA A 507 15.28 -0.29 -12.22
C ALA A 507 14.07 0.51 -11.76
N LEU A 508 13.01 0.50 -12.57
CA LEU A 508 11.73 1.14 -12.29
C LEU A 508 10.74 0.12 -11.73
N ALA A 509 10.42 0.26 -10.45
CA ALA A 509 9.45 -0.54 -9.70
C ALA A 509 8.39 0.35 -9.04
N VAL A 510 8.02 1.45 -9.71
CA VAL A 510 7.14 2.53 -9.19
C VAL A 510 5.64 2.19 -9.21
N GLY A 511 5.28 0.98 -9.64
CA GLY A 511 3.93 0.43 -9.57
C GLY A 511 2.89 1.03 -10.54
N ALA A 512 1.61 0.76 -10.28
CA ALA A 512 0.48 1.41 -10.96
C ALA A 512 -0.02 2.61 -10.15
N GLY A 513 -0.43 3.67 -10.84
CA GLY A 513 -0.63 4.97 -10.21
C GLY A 513 -1.92 5.66 -10.57
N LEU A 514 -2.24 5.81 -11.85
CA LEU A 514 -3.22 6.81 -12.28
C LEU A 514 -4.65 6.26 -12.20
N PRO A 515 -5.49 6.71 -11.23
CA PRO A 515 -6.87 6.24 -11.12
C PRO A 515 -7.69 6.67 -12.33
N ARG A 516 -8.74 5.92 -12.66
CA ARG A 516 -9.67 6.26 -13.73
C ARG A 516 -10.78 7.15 -13.21
N GLU A 517 -10.79 8.40 -13.65
CA GLU A 517 -11.84 9.36 -13.32
C GLU A 517 -13.21 8.92 -13.87
N LEU A 518 -14.28 9.39 -13.21
CA LEU A 518 -15.66 9.16 -13.64
C LEU A 518 -16.26 10.47 -14.14
N GLN A 519 -16.51 10.54 -15.45
CA GLN A 519 -16.99 11.76 -16.11
C GLN A 519 -18.52 11.88 -16.05
N ILE A 520 -19.07 12.13 -14.85
CA ILE A 520 -20.51 12.33 -14.64
C ILE A 520 -20.81 13.71 -14.01
N PRO A 521 -22.03 14.26 -14.18
CA PRO A 521 -22.45 15.48 -13.50
C PRO A 521 -22.22 15.42 -11.98
N ASN A 522 -21.71 16.52 -11.42
CA ASN A 522 -21.34 16.67 -10.01
C ASN A 522 -20.30 15.66 -9.49
N SER A 523 -19.54 15.02 -10.39
CA SER A 523 -18.39 14.20 -9.98
C SER A 523 -17.39 15.01 -9.13
N LEU A 524 -16.88 14.43 -8.04
CA LEU A 524 -16.01 15.10 -7.07
C LEU A 524 -16.67 16.22 -6.23
N ALA A 525 -18.00 16.31 -6.19
CA ALA A 525 -18.70 17.12 -5.19
C ALA A 525 -18.31 16.70 -3.75
N PRO A 526 -18.43 17.58 -2.74
CA PRO A 526 -18.18 17.22 -1.34
C PRO A 526 -18.91 15.93 -0.94
N GLY A 527 -18.15 14.93 -0.50
CA GLY A 527 -18.64 13.57 -0.23
C GLY A 527 -18.20 12.54 -1.26
N MET A 528 -17.84 12.94 -2.49
CA MET A 528 -17.32 12.05 -3.52
C MET A 528 -15.80 12.15 -3.67
N ARG A 529 -15.09 11.01 -3.58
CA ARG A 529 -13.64 10.93 -3.79
C ARG A 529 -13.21 9.65 -4.53
N GLN A 530 -11.95 9.60 -4.96
CA GLN A 530 -11.37 8.37 -5.48
C GLN A 530 -11.10 7.40 -4.32
N ALA A 531 -11.18 6.09 -4.56
CA ALA A 531 -10.86 5.08 -3.55
C ALA A 531 -9.39 5.18 -3.11
N ASN A 532 -8.47 5.44 -4.04
CA ASN A 532 -7.06 5.65 -3.72
C ASN A 532 -6.82 6.89 -2.84
N ASP A 533 -7.61 7.95 -3.01
CA ASP A 533 -7.56 9.16 -2.17
C ASP A 533 -7.89 8.75 -0.72
N PHE A 534 -9.01 8.06 -0.53
CA PHE A 534 -9.43 7.56 0.78
C PHE A 534 -8.41 6.61 1.43
N LEU A 535 -8.02 5.53 0.74
CA LEU A 535 -7.16 4.49 1.31
C LEU A 535 -5.76 5.05 1.64
N MET A 536 -5.18 5.85 0.74
CA MET A 536 -3.86 6.43 1.00
C MET A 536 -3.91 7.49 2.11
N ALA A 537 -4.97 8.30 2.20
CA ALA A 537 -5.15 9.22 3.32
C ALA A 537 -5.28 8.44 4.63
N LEU A 538 -6.17 7.45 4.69
CA LEU A 538 -6.40 6.62 5.88
C LEU A 538 -5.11 5.98 6.40
N GLN A 539 -4.36 5.34 5.50
CA GLN A 539 -3.16 4.57 5.86
C GLN A 539 -1.96 5.50 6.10
N LEU A 540 -1.59 6.37 5.15
CA LEU A 540 -0.32 7.13 5.25
C LEU A 540 -0.32 8.23 6.31
N THR A 541 -1.48 8.75 6.71
CA THR A 541 -1.57 9.74 7.81
C THR A 541 -1.97 9.12 9.15
N GLY A 542 -2.33 7.84 9.15
CA GLY A 542 -2.86 7.16 10.33
C GLY A 542 -4.17 7.78 10.82
N ALA A 543 -5.04 8.25 9.92
CA ALA A 543 -6.26 8.99 10.27
C ALA A 543 -7.18 8.25 11.27
N ALA A 544 -7.15 6.91 11.25
CA ALA A 544 -7.89 6.05 12.17
C ALA A 544 -7.32 6.02 13.60
N LYS A 545 -6.06 6.40 13.80
CA LYS A 545 -5.43 6.39 15.12
C LYS A 545 -6.09 7.43 16.01
N PRO A 546 -6.42 7.09 17.27
CA PRO A 546 -6.95 8.06 18.23
C PRO A 546 -6.01 9.26 18.46
N SER A 547 -4.71 9.05 18.29
CA SER A 547 -3.67 10.06 18.47
C SER A 547 -3.40 10.93 17.24
N SER A 548 -3.95 10.60 16.07
CA SER A 548 -3.64 11.32 14.83
C SER A 548 -4.44 12.62 14.69
N LEU A 549 -3.77 13.69 14.28
CA LEU A 549 -4.37 14.98 13.90
C LEU A 549 -4.87 15.01 12.46
N ALA A 550 -4.70 13.93 11.69
CA ALA A 550 -5.07 13.91 10.29
C ALA A 550 -6.59 14.01 10.07
N ASN A 551 -6.95 14.72 9.00
CA ASN A 551 -8.33 15.04 8.67
C ASN A 551 -8.80 14.21 7.48
N LEU A 552 -9.78 13.34 7.72
CA LEU A 552 -10.40 12.47 6.73
C LEU A 552 -11.90 12.37 7.03
N GLN A 553 -12.71 13.21 6.40
CA GLN A 553 -14.15 13.24 6.72
C GLN A 553 -14.98 12.29 5.85
N VAL A 554 -15.73 11.42 6.51
CA VAL A 554 -16.69 10.49 5.89
C VAL A 554 -18.05 10.60 6.58
N ARG A 555 -19.13 10.53 5.80
CA ARG A 555 -20.53 10.47 6.25
C ARG A 555 -21.22 9.21 5.73
N LEU A 556 -22.21 8.69 6.44
CA LEU A 556 -23.04 7.55 5.99
C LEU A 556 -24.44 8.00 5.55
N PRO A 557 -25.13 7.27 4.65
CA PRO A 557 -24.68 6.05 3.95
C PRO A 557 -23.55 6.28 2.96
N ALA A 558 -22.79 5.23 2.64
CA ALA A 558 -21.70 5.28 1.67
C ALA A 558 -21.89 4.30 0.50
N VAL A 559 -21.46 4.71 -0.69
CA VAL A 559 -21.43 3.88 -1.90
C VAL A 559 -20.02 3.79 -2.46
N VAL A 560 -19.57 2.58 -2.78
CA VAL A 560 -18.29 2.33 -3.46
C VAL A 560 -18.57 1.82 -4.87
N ILE A 561 -18.13 2.55 -5.88
CA ILE A 561 -18.31 2.23 -7.29
C ILE A 561 -17.15 1.34 -7.76
N GLY A 562 -17.43 0.08 -8.09
CA GLY A 562 -16.44 -0.87 -8.61
C GLY A 562 -16.63 -2.29 -8.09
N GLY A 563 -15.91 -3.24 -8.67
CA GLY A 563 -15.98 -4.67 -8.30
C GLY A 563 -14.60 -5.33 -8.16
N GLY A 564 -13.53 -4.55 -8.07
CA GLY A 564 -12.17 -5.06 -7.82
C GLY A 564 -11.82 -5.09 -6.34
N LEU A 565 -10.65 -5.64 -5.99
CA LEU A 565 -10.19 -5.70 -4.59
C LEU A 565 -10.13 -4.32 -3.93
N THR A 566 -9.72 -3.27 -4.64
CA THR A 566 -9.75 -1.89 -4.14
C THR A 566 -11.15 -1.45 -3.70
N ALA A 567 -12.21 -1.89 -4.38
CA ALA A 567 -13.59 -1.57 -4.01
C ALA A 567 -13.98 -2.28 -2.70
N ILE A 568 -13.64 -3.56 -2.57
CA ILE A 568 -13.89 -4.37 -1.37
C ILE A 568 -13.11 -3.85 -0.16
N ASP A 569 -11.82 -3.56 -0.34
CA ASP A 569 -10.96 -2.95 0.67
C ASP A 569 -11.52 -1.57 1.08
N THR A 570 -11.92 -0.72 0.14
CA THR A 570 -12.53 0.60 0.46
C THR A 570 -13.83 0.45 1.25
N ALA A 571 -14.70 -0.50 0.89
CA ALA A 571 -15.98 -0.70 1.54
C ALA A 571 -15.84 -1.16 3.01
N THR A 572 -14.92 -2.09 3.27
CA THR A 572 -14.67 -2.59 4.63
C THR A 572 -13.97 -1.52 5.49
N GLU A 573 -13.00 -0.80 4.93
CA GLU A 573 -12.25 0.24 5.65
C GLU A 573 -13.12 1.47 5.95
N VAL A 574 -13.98 1.93 5.04
CA VAL A 574 -14.86 3.08 5.29
C VAL A 574 -15.85 2.79 6.41
N GLN A 575 -16.38 1.56 6.46
CA GLN A 575 -17.29 1.14 7.52
C GLN A 575 -16.62 1.16 8.90
N ALA A 576 -15.41 0.59 9.00
CA ALA A 576 -14.64 0.59 10.25
C ALA A 576 -14.16 2.01 10.64
N TYR A 577 -13.74 2.80 9.65
CA TYR A 577 -13.25 4.17 9.86
C TYR A 577 -14.33 5.08 10.42
N TYR A 578 -15.58 4.96 9.96
CA TYR A 578 -16.66 5.82 10.42
C TYR A 578 -16.85 5.75 11.93
N ILE A 579 -16.77 4.54 12.53
CA ILE A 579 -16.84 4.33 13.97
C ILE A 579 -15.69 5.04 14.69
N ALA A 580 -14.44 4.82 14.22
CA ALA A 580 -13.27 5.45 14.81
C ALA A 580 -13.32 7.00 14.71
N GLN A 581 -13.84 7.51 13.60
CA GLN A 581 -14.01 8.95 13.37
C GLN A 581 -14.99 9.57 14.37
N VAL A 582 -16.21 9.05 14.49
CA VAL A 582 -17.24 9.66 15.34
C VAL A 582 -16.88 9.55 16.82
N GLU A 583 -16.22 8.46 17.23
CA GLU A 583 -15.69 8.30 18.59
C GLU A 583 -14.55 9.30 18.88
N LYS A 584 -13.63 9.50 17.94
CA LYS A 584 -12.57 10.52 18.04
C LYS A 584 -13.14 11.93 18.13
N THR A 585 -14.14 12.26 17.30
CA THR A 585 -14.83 13.56 17.30
C THR A 585 -15.50 13.82 18.64
N ALA A 586 -16.32 12.88 19.14
CA ALA A 586 -17.03 13.04 20.41
C ALA A 586 -16.07 13.31 21.58
N ARG A 587 -14.99 12.51 21.68
CA ARG A 587 -13.98 12.68 22.73
C ARG A 587 -13.26 14.03 22.68
N ARG A 588 -12.88 14.50 21.48
CA ARG A 588 -12.19 15.80 21.33
C ARG A 588 -13.13 16.96 21.62
N TYR A 589 -14.37 16.87 21.12
CA TYR A 589 -15.39 17.88 21.35
C TYR A 589 -15.70 18.03 22.84
N GLU A 590 -15.93 16.92 23.55
CA GLU A 590 -16.19 16.92 25.00
C GLU A 590 -15.08 17.66 25.77
N LYS A 591 -13.81 17.32 25.53
CA LYS A 591 -12.68 17.99 26.17
C LYS A 591 -12.56 19.46 25.79
N ALA A 592 -12.78 19.81 24.52
CA ALA A 592 -12.75 21.19 24.07
C ALA A 592 -13.84 22.04 24.73
N VAL A 593 -15.06 21.50 24.84
CA VAL A 593 -16.19 22.18 25.51
C VAL A 593 -15.92 22.32 27.01
N GLN A 594 -15.35 21.30 27.66
CA GLN A 594 -14.95 21.38 29.07
C GLN A 594 -13.94 22.51 29.34
N PHE A 595 -13.07 22.82 28.37
CA PHE A 595 -12.02 23.84 28.52
C PHE A 595 -12.43 25.24 28.04
N PHE A 596 -12.99 25.36 26.84
CA PHE A 596 -13.32 26.65 26.21
C PHE A 596 -14.78 27.09 26.41
N GLY A 597 -15.67 26.18 26.84
CA GLY A 597 -17.11 26.39 26.88
C GLY A 597 -17.79 26.10 25.54
N GLU A 598 -19.04 25.62 25.60
CA GLU A 598 -19.77 25.13 24.42
C GLU A 598 -20.01 26.22 23.36
N ASP A 599 -20.49 27.39 23.79
CA ASP A 599 -20.77 28.51 22.88
C ASP A 599 -19.51 28.96 22.13
N SER A 600 -18.36 29.00 22.82
CA SER A 600 -17.07 29.38 22.23
C SER A 600 -16.60 28.38 21.18
N VAL A 601 -16.73 27.09 21.47
CA VAL A 601 -16.35 26.03 20.53
C VAL A 601 -17.29 26.04 19.31
N ARG A 602 -18.61 26.06 19.53
CA ARG A 602 -19.60 25.99 18.45
C ARG A 602 -19.57 27.23 17.54
N ALA A 603 -19.26 28.42 18.07
CA ALA A 603 -19.15 29.64 17.28
C ALA A 603 -18.04 29.60 16.20
N ARG A 604 -17.10 28.66 16.28
CA ARG A 604 -16.03 28.46 15.28
C ARG A 604 -16.48 27.69 14.05
N PHE A 605 -17.64 27.02 14.11
CA PHE A 605 -18.15 26.20 13.02
C PHE A 605 -19.17 27.00 12.19
N ASP A 606 -19.09 26.90 10.87
CA ASP A 606 -20.15 27.37 9.98
C ASP A 606 -21.39 26.45 10.09
N SER A 607 -22.53 26.91 9.57
CA SER A 607 -23.82 26.21 9.71
C SER A 607 -23.80 24.77 9.19
N VAL A 608 -23.15 24.53 8.05
CA VAL A 608 -23.06 23.19 7.46
C VAL A 608 -22.13 22.32 8.31
N SER A 609 -21.02 22.88 8.78
CA SER A 609 -20.10 22.18 9.67
C SER A 609 -20.73 21.84 11.02
N LEU A 610 -21.64 22.66 11.54
CA LEU A 610 -22.43 22.36 12.76
C LEU A 610 -23.38 21.18 12.55
N GLU A 611 -24.10 21.13 11.44
CA GLU A 611 -24.99 19.99 11.13
C GLU A 611 -24.22 18.66 11.07
N ILE A 612 -23.04 18.67 10.44
CA ILE A 612 -22.18 17.48 10.35
C ILE A 612 -21.59 17.14 11.73
N LEU A 613 -21.19 18.14 12.52
CA LEU A 613 -20.72 17.94 13.88
C LEU A 613 -21.80 17.27 14.73
N ASP A 614 -23.04 17.77 14.68
CA ASP A 614 -24.16 17.22 15.45
C ASP A 614 -24.50 15.78 15.04
N GLU A 615 -24.45 15.47 13.73
CA GLU A 615 -24.53 14.08 13.23
C GLU A 615 -23.46 13.20 13.87
N PHE A 616 -22.20 13.64 13.85
CA PHE A 616 -21.08 12.87 14.39
C PHE A 616 -21.16 12.70 15.92
N LEU A 617 -21.60 13.72 16.65
CA LEU A 617 -21.79 13.64 18.11
C LEU A 617 -22.92 12.66 18.45
N GLN A 618 -24.04 12.70 17.73
CA GLN A 618 -25.15 11.77 17.90
C GLN A 618 -24.69 10.32 17.66
N HIS A 619 -23.97 10.08 16.57
CA HIS A 619 -23.47 8.74 16.25
C HIS A 619 -22.36 8.28 17.21
N GLY A 620 -21.49 9.19 17.63
CA GLY A 620 -20.46 8.94 18.66
C GLY A 620 -21.07 8.50 19.98
N GLN A 621 -22.15 9.15 20.42
CA GLN A 621 -22.89 8.73 21.61
C GLN A 621 -23.52 7.34 21.45
N ALA A 622 -24.08 7.02 20.29
CA ALA A 622 -24.63 5.69 20.01
C ALA A 622 -23.55 4.59 20.05
N VAL A 623 -22.35 4.88 19.54
CA VAL A 623 -21.18 3.98 19.61
C VAL A 623 -20.78 3.75 21.06
N ILE A 624 -20.65 4.81 21.87
CA ILE A 624 -20.33 4.72 23.31
C ILE A 624 -21.38 3.87 24.03
N ASN A 625 -22.67 4.10 23.76
CA ASN A 625 -23.77 3.35 24.36
C ASN A 625 -23.71 1.85 24.01
N GLU A 626 -23.38 1.50 22.77
CA GLU A 626 -23.21 0.10 22.35
C GLU A 626 -21.98 -0.55 23.00
N ARG A 627 -20.86 0.17 23.13
CA ARG A 627 -19.70 -0.32 23.90
C ARG A 627 -20.08 -0.62 25.36
N CYS A 628 -20.77 0.32 26.02
CA CYS A 628 -21.25 0.15 27.39
C CYS A 628 -22.21 -1.04 27.53
N ARG A 629 -23.14 -1.21 26.57
CA ARG A 629 -24.09 -2.31 26.57
C ARG A 629 -23.40 -3.66 26.39
N ALA A 630 -22.53 -3.78 25.39
CA ALA A 630 -21.76 -5.00 25.12
C ALA A 630 -20.91 -5.42 26.33
N GLN A 631 -20.29 -4.44 27.02
CA GLN A 631 -19.54 -4.69 28.25
C GLN A 631 -20.45 -5.21 29.38
N LYS A 632 -21.62 -4.59 29.61
CA LYS A 632 -22.59 -5.04 30.63
C LYS A 632 -23.13 -6.44 30.35
N GLU A 633 -23.29 -6.80 29.08
CA GLU A 633 -23.81 -8.09 28.63
C GLU A 633 -22.71 -9.17 28.46
N GLY A 634 -21.43 -8.82 28.59
CA GLY A 634 -20.32 -9.75 28.42
C GLY A 634 -20.16 -10.30 27.00
N ARG A 635 -20.59 -9.56 25.97
CA ARG A 635 -20.53 -9.96 24.56
C ARG A 635 -19.59 -9.06 23.73
N PRO A 636 -19.11 -9.51 22.56
CA PRO A 636 -18.45 -8.63 21.60
C PRO A 636 -19.38 -7.47 21.18
N VAL A 637 -18.76 -6.30 20.96
CA VAL A 637 -19.44 -5.11 20.45
C VAL A 637 -19.99 -5.41 19.05
N ASN A 638 -21.20 -4.94 18.73
CA ASN A 638 -21.80 -5.15 17.42
C ASN A 638 -22.31 -3.83 16.82
N PHE A 639 -21.52 -3.26 15.91
CA PHE A 639 -21.86 -2.01 15.23
C PHE A 639 -22.72 -2.18 13.98
N ILE A 640 -22.89 -3.39 13.45
CA ILE A 640 -23.64 -3.61 12.19
C ILE A 640 -25.06 -3.04 12.26
N PRO A 641 -25.84 -3.20 13.35
CA PRO A 641 -27.17 -2.59 13.46
C PRO A 641 -27.13 -1.05 13.37
N LEU A 642 -26.19 -0.39 14.04
CA LEU A 642 -26.03 1.07 13.99
C LEU A 642 -25.63 1.53 12.58
N LEU A 643 -24.65 0.87 11.98
CA LEU A 643 -24.20 1.18 10.62
C LEU A 643 -25.33 1.05 9.61
N ARG A 644 -26.17 0.01 9.72
CA ARG A 644 -27.37 -0.17 8.88
C ARG A 644 -28.45 0.87 9.14
N GLN A 645 -28.65 1.28 10.38
CA GLN A 645 -29.54 2.38 10.74
C GLN A 645 -29.10 3.70 10.06
N TRP A 646 -27.80 3.90 9.89
CA TRP A 646 -27.24 5.03 9.13
C TRP A 646 -27.11 4.76 7.63
N GLY A 647 -27.79 3.71 7.13
CA GLY A 647 -27.91 3.32 5.73
C GLY A 647 -26.82 2.38 5.20
N GLY A 648 -25.74 2.17 5.95
CA GLY A 648 -24.67 1.20 5.67
C GLY A 648 -23.73 1.60 4.53
N VAL A 649 -22.95 0.61 4.08
CA VAL A 649 -21.99 0.75 2.97
C VAL A 649 -22.37 -0.23 1.86
N THR A 650 -22.49 0.27 0.64
CA THR A 650 -22.88 -0.53 -0.54
C THR A 650 -21.80 -0.51 -1.61
N VAL A 651 -21.36 -1.69 -2.05
CA VAL A 651 -20.55 -1.85 -3.27
C VAL A 651 -21.51 -1.88 -4.46
N ALA A 652 -21.42 -0.90 -5.35
CA ALA A 652 -22.22 -0.80 -6.57
C ALA A 652 -21.38 -1.21 -7.79
N TYR A 653 -21.81 -2.24 -8.51
CA TYR A 653 -21.11 -2.75 -9.68
C TYR A 653 -22.00 -2.79 -10.91
N ARG A 654 -21.45 -2.39 -12.05
CA ARG A 654 -22.16 -2.26 -13.34
C ARG A 654 -22.51 -3.58 -14.03
N ARG A 655 -22.22 -4.73 -13.41
CA ARG A 655 -22.50 -6.09 -13.90
C ARG A 655 -22.85 -6.96 -12.69
N THR A 656 -22.91 -8.28 -12.87
CA THR A 656 -23.05 -9.22 -11.75
C THR A 656 -21.78 -9.32 -10.92
N MET A 657 -21.91 -9.75 -9.67
CA MET A 657 -20.80 -10.06 -8.76
C MET A 657 -19.85 -11.08 -9.36
N GLN A 658 -20.37 -12.11 -10.03
CA GLN A 658 -19.61 -13.19 -10.67
C GLN A 658 -18.66 -12.67 -11.76
N GLU A 659 -19.06 -11.59 -12.45
CA GLU A 659 -18.22 -10.95 -13.45
C GLU A 659 -17.15 -10.02 -12.87
N SER A 660 -17.25 -9.69 -11.58
CA SER A 660 -16.36 -8.74 -10.92
C SER A 660 -14.92 -9.29 -10.81
N PRO A 661 -13.89 -8.44 -10.96
CA PRO A 661 -12.51 -8.88 -10.77
C PRO A 661 -12.24 -9.44 -9.37
N ALA A 662 -12.90 -8.94 -8.33
CA ALA A 662 -12.78 -9.47 -6.98
C ALA A 662 -13.30 -10.92 -6.91
N TYR A 663 -14.48 -11.21 -7.47
CA TYR A 663 -15.01 -12.58 -7.50
C TYR A 663 -14.11 -13.52 -8.31
N LYS A 664 -13.76 -13.14 -9.55
CA LYS A 664 -12.93 -13.97 -10.42
C LYS A 664 -11.57 -14.25 -9.80
N ARG A 665 -10.91 -13.20 -9.30
CA ARG A 665 -9.54 -13.29 -8.84
C ARG A 665 -9.43 -13.74 -7.40
N ASN A 666 -10.35 -13.38 -6.52
CA ASN A 666 -10.28 -13.67 -5.08
C ASN A 666 -11.66 -13.53 -4.38
N HIS A 667 -12.60 -14.41 -4.71
CA HIS A 667 -13.97 -14.39 -4.15
C HIS A 667 -14.03 -14.45 -2.62
N GLU A 668 -13.01 -15.01 -1.96
CA GLU A 668 -12.89 -15.04 -0.50
C GLU A 668 -12.98 -13.62 0.11
N GLU A 669 -12.44 -12.60 -0.56
CA GLU A 669 -12.49 -11.21 -0.08
C GLU A 669 -13.91 -10.63 -0.15
N VAL A 670 -14.71 -11.07 -1.13
CA VAL A 670 -16.12 -10.69 -1.23
C VAL A 670 -16.90 -11.31 -0.07
N ILE A 671 -16.68 -12.60 0.21
CA ILE A 671 -17.27 -13.30 1.36
C ILE A 671 -16.94 -12.55 2.66
N LYS A 672 -15.66 -12.23 2.87
CA LYS A 672 -15.19 -11.56 4.09
C LYS A 672 -15.79 -10.17 4.28
N ALA A 673 -16.06 -9.44 3.20
CA ALA A 673 -16.75 -8.14 3.26
C ALA A 673 -18.25 -8.30 3.58
N LEU A 674 -18.94 -9.29 3.02
CA LEU A 674 -20.33 -9.58 3.35
C LEU A 674 -20.50 -10.04 4.81
N GLU A 675 -19.55 -10.82 5.33
CA GLU A 675 -19.49 -11.18 6.75
C GLU A 675 -19.36 -9.92 7.63
N GLU A 676 -18.71 -8.85 7.18
CA GLU A 676 -18.64 -7.57 7.91
C GLU A 676 -19.91 -6.71 7.75
N GLY A 677 -20.93 -7.19 7.01
CA GLY A 677 -22.23 -6.54 6.87
C GLY A 677 -22.35 -5.55 5.70
N ILE A 678 -21.36 -5.54 4.79
CA ILE A 678 -21.36 -4.74 3.55
C ILE A 678 -22.48 -5.23 2.62
N TYR A 679 -23.13 -4.29 1.92
CA TYR A 679 -24.10 -4.62 0.87
C TYR A 679 -23.43 -4.68 -0.50
N TYR A 680 -23.97 -5.50 -1.41
CA TYR A 680 -23.55 -5.54 -2.81
C TYR A 680 -24.76 -5.28 -3.73
N ALA A 681 -24.62 -4.39 -4.70
CA ALA A 681 -25.66 -4.07 -5.68
C ALA A 681 -25.12 -4.24 -7.11
N GLU A 682 -25.84 -4.99 -7.92
CA GLU A 682 -25.45 -5.41 -9.27
C GLU A 682 -26.17 -4.60 -10.35
N GLY A 683 -25.62 -4.57 -11.56
CA GLY A 683 -26.27 -3.94 -12.71
C GLY A 683 -26.42 -2.42 -12.62
N LEU A 684 -25.59 -1.72 -11.83
CA LEU A 684 -25.70 -0.28 -11.63
C LEU A 684 -24.61 0.51 -12.39
N ASP A 685 -25.02 1.29 -13.40
CA ASP A 685 -24.14 2.20 -14.16
C ASP A 685 -24.25 3.64 -13.63
N PRO A 686 -23.19 4.23 -13.04
CA PRO A 686 -23.25 5.60 -12.52
C PRO A 686 -23.62 6.63 -13.59
N LYS A 687 -24.64 7.45 -13.32
CA LYS A 687 -25.13 8.52 -14.22
C LYS A 687 -24.81 9.92 -13.71
N ALA A 688 -25.04 10.21 -12.42
CA ALA A 688 -24.83 11.53 -11.82
C ALA A 688 -24.75 11.44 -10.29
N VAL A 689 -24.23 12.50 -9.64
CA VAL A 689 -24.34 12.68 -8.18
C VAL A 689 -25.41 13.73 -7.88
N LYS A 690 -26.39 13.37 -7.04
CA LYS A 690 -27.35 14.31 -6.46
C LYS A 690 -26.68 15.04 -5.30
N ILE A 691 -26.88 16.36 -5.28
CA ILE A 691 -26.33 17.26 -4.27
C ILE A 691 -27.44 18.01 -3.55
N ASP A 692 -27.20 18.45 -2.32
CA ASP A 692 -28.10 19.35 -1.59
C ASP A 692 -27.87 20.83 -1.96
N THR A 693 -28.58 21.71 -1.25
CA THR A 693 -28.50 23.17 -1.42
C THR A 693 -27.11 23.73 -1.12
N HIS A 694 -26.29 23.02 -0.36
CA HIS A 694 -24.91 23.38 -0.02
C HIS A 694 -23.88 22.70 -0.93
N GLY A 695 -24.33 21.92 -1.91
CA GLY A 695 -23.49 21.23 -2.88
C GLY A 695 -22.96 19.88 -2.40
N TRP A 696 -23.35 19.39 -1.22
CA TRP A 696 -22.88 18.10 -0.70
C TRP A 696 -23.63 16.92 -1.30
N ALA A 697 -22.93 15.81 -1.52
CA ALA A 697 -23.53 14.59 -2.02
C ALA A 697 -24.66 14.08 -1.10
N THR A 698 -25.79 13.73 -1.73
CA THR A 698 -26.96 13.13 -1.05
C THR A 698 -27.28 11.75 -1.60
N ALA A 699 -26.99 11.49 -2.88
CA ALA A 699 -27.21 10.21 -3.53
C ALA A 699 -26.38 10.01 -4.80
N LEU A 700 -26.14 8.76 -5.16
CA LEU A 700 -25.65 8.34 -6.46
C LEU A 700 -26.83 7.95 -7.35
N VAL A 701 -26.98 8.61 -8.50
CA VAL A 701 -27.94 8.20 -9.54
C VAL A 701 -27.24 7.23 -10.47
N CYS A 702 -27.81 6.04 -10.63
CA CYS A 702 -27.38 5.03 -11.56
C CYS A 702 -28.48 4.75 -12.59
N ARG A 703 -28.09 4.20 -13.73
CA ARG A 703 -29.00 3.52 -14.65
C ARG A 703 -28.90 2.03 -14.47
N TRP A 704 -30.01 1.32 -14.67
CA TRP A 704 -29.96 -0.13 -14.73
C TRP A 704 -29.18 -0.58 -15.95
N ARG A 705 -28.42 -1.66 -15.78
CA ARG A 705 -27.93 -2.47 -16.87
C ARG A 705 -28.66 -3.79 -16.84
N VAL A 706 -29.06 -4.23 -18.03
CA VAL A 706 -29.72 -5.51 -18.26
C VAL A 706 -28.97 -6.23 -19.36
N MET A 707 -28.98 -7.55 -19.34
CA MET A 707 -28.50 -8.33 -20.49
C MET A 707 -29.61 -8.40 -21.53
N ASP A 708 -29.27 -8.19 -22.80
CA ASP A 708 -30.14 -8.53 -23.93
C ASP A 708 -30.19 -10.05 -24.17
N GLU A 709 -30.93 -10.47 -25.19
CA GLU A 709 -31.11 -11.90 -25.54
C GLU A 709 -29.77 -12.55 -25.97
N GLU A 710 -28.82 -11.75 -26.44
CA GLU A 710 -27.46 -12.15 -26.83
C GLU A 710 -26.46 -12.16 -25.66
N GLY A 711 -26.88 -11.79 -24.44
CA GLY A 711 -26.03 -11.76 -23.24
C GLY A 711 -25.10 -10.55 -23.15
N VAL A 712 -25.38 -9.49 -23.91
CA VAL A 712 -24.63 -8.23 -23.89
C VAL A 712 -25.29 -7.25 -22.92
N TRP A 713 -24.48 -6.63 -22.06
CA TRP A 713 -24.97 -5.64 -21.11
C TRP A 713 -25.36 -4.32 -21.80
N MET A 714 -26.65 -4.05 -21.83
CA MET A 714 -27.24 -2.80 -22.30
C MET A 714 -27.58 -1.90 -21.11
N VAL A 715 -27.42 -0.59 -21.28
CA VAL A 715 -27.83 0.40 -20.27
C VAL A 715 -29.24 0.84 -20.61
N THR A 716 -30.15 0.77 -19.64
CA THR A 716 -31.54 1.23 -19.81
C THR A 716 -31.66 2.73 -19.49
N ASP A 717 -32.81 3.32 -19.82
CA ASP A 717 -33.15 4.69 -19.39
C ASP A 717 -33.72 4.74 -17.97
N GLU A 718 -33.98 3.59 -17.35
CA GLU A 718 -34.52 3.51 -16.00
C GLU A 718 -33.43 3.85 -14.98
N GLU A 719 -33.75 4.80 -14.09
CA GLU A 719 -32.81 5.29 -13.08
C GLU A 719 -33.11 4.72 -11.70
N GLN A 720 -32.03 4.40 -10.98
CA GLN A 720 -32.04 4.10 -9.56
C GLN A 720 -31.24 5.14 -8.79
N THR A 721 -31.81 5.68 -7.71
CA THR A 721 -31.12 6.66 -6.85
C THR A 721 -30.72 5.99 -5.53
N LEU A 722 -29.43 5.73 -5.33
CA LEU A 722 -28.90 5.15 -4.09
C LEU A 722 -28.52 6.27 -3.11
N PRO A 723 -29.10 6.33 -1.90
CA PRO A 723 -28.70 7.28 -0.87
C PRO A 723 -27.20 7.15 -0.56
N ALA A 724 -26.48 8.27 -0.61
CA ALA A 724 -25.03 8.29 -0.41
C ALA A 724 -24.57 9.69 0.00
N ARG A 725 -24.10 9.82 1.24
CA ARG A 725 -23.38 11.00 1.73
C ARG A 725 -21.88 10.91 1.44
N SER A 726 -21.36 9.70 1.29
CA SER A 726 -20.02 9.45 0.77
C SER A 726 -20.03 8.54 -0.46
N ILE A 727 -19.26 8.87 -1.49
CA ILE A 727 -19.15 8.08 -2.73
C ILE A 727 -17.65 7.87 -3.04
N PHE A 728 -17.24 6.61 -3.26
CA PHE A 728 -15.85 6.25 -3.54
C PHE A 728 -15.72 5.60 -4.92
N VAL A 729 -14.83 6.11 -5.77
CA VAL A 729 -14.61 5.58 -7.13
C VAL A 729 -13.43 4.60 -7.15
N ALA A 730 -13.70 3.33 -7.44
CA ALA A 730 -12.72 2.24 -7.50
C ALA A 730 -12.75 1.52 -8.88
N THR A 731 -12.63 2.29 -9.95
CA THR A 731 -12.75 1.82 -11.36
C THR A 731 -11.43 1.32 -11.97
N GLY A 732 -10.39 1.16 -11.14
CA GLY A 732 -9.06 0.67 -11.51
C GLY A 732 -8.04 1.79 -11.78
N ALA A 733 -6.78 1.40 -11.95
CA ALA A 733 -5.66 2.31 -12.20
C ALA A 733 -4.88 1.92 -13.47
N LYS A 734 -4.12 2.88 -14.02
CA LYS A 734 -3.17 2.67 -15.12
C LYS A 734 -1.73 2.58 -14.58
N PRO A 735 -0.80 1.93 -15.29
CA PRO A 735 0.63 1.93 -14.98
C PRO A 735 1.18 3.34 -14.74
N ASN A 736 2.11 3.48 -13.79
CA ASN A 736 2.77 4.77 -13.55
C ASN A 736 3.94 4.96 -14.53
N ILE A 737 3.65 5.59 -15.66
CA ILE A 737 4.66 5.99 -16.68
C ILE A 737 4.89 7.51 -16.69
N ALA A 738 4.67 8.19 -15.56
CA ALA A 738 4.72 9.67 -15.44
C ALA A 738 6.00 10.28 -16.01
N TYR A 739 7.14 9.61 -15.82
CA TYR A 739 8.44 10.06 -16.33
C TYR A 739 8.44 10.33 -17.85
N VAL A 740 7.76 9.50 -18.65
CA VAL A 740 7.73 9.65 -20.12
C VAL A 740 6.98 10.90 -20.54
N TYR A 741 5.98 11.31 -19.75
CA TYR A 741 5.20 12.51 -20.03
C TYR A 741 5.97 13.79 -19.67
N GLU A 742 6.78 13.74 -18.61
CA GLU A 742 7.60 14.87 -18.15
C GLU A 742 8.90 15.03 -18.97
N HIS A 743 9.54 13.91 -19.30
CA HIS A 743 10.85 13.83 -19.96
C HIS A 743 10.73 13.10 -21.29
N LYS A 744 10.02 13.74 -22.24
CA LYS A 744 9.72 13.20 -23.57
C LYS A 744 11.01 12.83 -24.31
N GLY A 745 11.00 11.67 -24.95
CA GLY A 745 12.14 11.16 -25.74
C GLY A 745 13.02 10.15 -24.99
N THR A 746 12.96 10.10 -23.66
CA THR A 746 13.79 9.19 -22.85
C THR A 746 13.41 7.71 -23.02
N PHE A 747 12.10 7.42 -23.00
CA PHE A 747 11.59 6.06 -23.16
C PHE A 747 10.50 6.01 -24.24
N LEU A 748 10.52 4.96 -25.06
CA LEU A 748 9.44 4.60 -25.97
C LEU A 748 8.30 3.92 -25.20
N ARG A 749 7.09 4.05 -25.75
CA ARG A 749 5.85 3.59 -25.11
C ARG A 749 4.94 2.90 -26.12
N GLU A 750 4.24 1.88 -25.65
CA GLU A 750 3.24 1.12 -26.39
C GLU A 750 1.90 1.33 -25.68
N GLY A 751 1.03 2.18 -26.24
CA GLY A 751 -0.20 2.58 -25.56
C GLY A 751 0.06 3.36 -24.25
N PHE A 752 -0.34 2.78 -23.12
CA PHE A 752 -0.15 3.31 -21.76
C PHE A 752 0.98 2.60 -20.99
N ASP A 753 1.75 1.76 -21.67
CA ASP A 753 2.84 0.97 -21.10
C ASP A 753 4.21 1.41 -21.66
N TYR A 754 5.29 1.08 -20.96
CA TYR A 754 6.64 1.15 -21.53
C TYR A 754 6.76 0.11 -22.65
N GLN A 755 7.40 0.48 -23.77
CA GLN A 755 7.72 -0.52 -24.80
C GLN A 755 8.76 -1.50 -24.25
N ARG A 756 8.53 -2.80 -24.49
CA ARG A 756 9.32 -3.92 -23.94
C ARG A 756 10.52 -4.25 -24.82
N PHE A 757 11.68 -4.44 -24.19
CA PHE A 757 12.92 -4.84 -24.84
C PHE A 757 13.59 -6.02 -24.11
N GLU A 758 14.22 -6.89 -24.88
CA GLU A 758 15.13 -7.93 -24.38
C GLU A 758 16.57 -7.55 -24.67
N PHE A 759 17.48 -7.94 -23.77
CA PHE A 759 18.91 -7.75 -23.98
C PHE A 759 19.52 -9.00 -24.64
N ALA A 760 19.90 -8.88 -25.90
CA ALA A 760 20.49 -9.97 -26.69
C ALA A 760 21.54 -9.41 -27.65
N ASN A 761 22.62 -10.17 -27.89
CA ASN A 761 23.73 -9.75 -28.75
C ASN A 761 24.31 -8.37 -28.36
N ASN A 762 24.39 -8.11 -27.05
CA ASN A 762 24.91 -6.87 -26.46
C ASN A 762 24.14 -5.59 -26.80
N GLN A 763 22.88 -5.72 -27.21
CA GLN A 763 22.00 -4.61 -27.54
C GLN A 763 20.56 -4.87 -27.07
N LEU A 764 19.77 -3.81 -26.92
CA LEU A 764 18.34 -3.92 -26.68
C LEU A 764 17.58 -4.21 -27.97
N GLN A 765 16.76 -5.26 -27.96
CA GLN A 765 15.90 -5.65 -29.08
C GLN A 765 14.42 -5.52 -28.69
N PRO A 766 13.60 -4.82 -29.49
CA PRO A 766 12.19 -4.65 -29.18
C PRO A 766 11.43 -5.97 -29.30
N LEU A 767 10.61 -6.30 -28.31
CA LEU A 767 9.64 -7.40 -28.43
C LEU A 767 8.37 -6.91 -29.12
N LYS A 768 7.86 -7.70 -30.07
CA LYS A 768 6.59 -7.47 -30.76
C LYS A 768 5.58 -8.54 -30.38
N GLY A 769 4.31 -8.15 -30.23
CA GLY A 769 3.20 -9.06 -29.93
C GLY A 769 2.82 -9.13 -28.45
N GLU A 770 1.74 -9.86 -28.20
CA GLU A 770 1.23 -10.12 -26.85
C GLU A 770 2.05 -11.22 -26.18
N ILE A 771 2.29 -11.06 -24.88
CA ILE A 771 2.87 -12.10 -24.03
C ILE A 771 1.71 -12.73 -23.27
N GLU A 772 1.62 -14.06 -23.30
CA GLU A 772 0.46 -14.76 -22.75
C GLU A 772 0.31 -14.60 -21.23
N HIS A 773 1.39 -14.81 -20.45
CA HIS A 773 1.31 -14.82 -18.99
C HIS A 773 2.64 -14.59 -18.28
N CYS A 774 2.58 -14.47 -16.94
CA CYS A 774 3.73 -14.18 -16.06
C CYS A 774 4.86 -15.22 -16.06
N LYS A 775 4.73 -16.35 -16.77
CA LYS A 775 5.77 -17.38 -16.90
C LYS A 775 6.36 -17.51 -18.31
N SER A 776 5.92 -16.71 -19.27
CA SER A 776 6.50 -16.68 -20.62
C SER A 776 7.98 -16.28 -20.55
N GLU A 777 8.86 -17.04 -21.23
CA GLU A 777 10.32 -16.91 -21.14
C GLU A 777 10.84 -15.52 -21.57
N ASN A 778 10.40 -15.05 -22.73
CA ASN A 778 10.73 -13.74 -23.26
C ASN A 778 9.60 -12.76 -22.93
N PHE A 779 9.86 -11.90 -21.95
CA PHE A 779 8.86 -10.94 -21.47
C PHE A 779 9.32 -9.48 -21.59
N GLY A 780 10.62 -9.25 -21.80
CA GLY A 780 11.19 -7.92 -22.07
C GLY A 780 11.24 -7.01 -20.85
N PRO A 781 12.16 -7.26 -19.88
CA PRO A 781 12.26 -6.44 -18.66
C PRO A 781 12.85 -5.04 -18.88
N PHE A 782 13.33 -4.70 -20.08
CA PHE A 782 14.01 -3.43 -20.36
C PHE A 782 13.10 -2.44 -21.08
N THR A 783 13.27 -1.15 -20.77
CA THR A 783 12.69 -0.06 -21.56
C THR A 783 13.53 0.14 -22.84
N SER A 784 13.24 1.17 -23.64
CA SER A 784 14.04 1.50 -24.82
C SER A 784 15.36 2.22 -24.53
N TYR A 785 15.72 2.48 -23.28
CA TYR A 785 16.89 3.30 -22.95
C TYR A 785 18.17 2.48 -23.04
N GLU A 786 19.04 2.85 -24.00
CA GLU A 786 20.37 2.30 -24.17
C GLU A 786 21.34 3.44 -24.54
N GLU A 787 22.16 3.85 -23.57
CA GLU A 787 23.23 4.82 -23.78
C GLU A 787 24.56 4.25 -23.30
N LYS A 788 25.46 3.97 -24.24
CA LYS A 788 26.73 3.27 -23.98
C LYS A 788 26.47 1.93 -23.29
N GLU A 789 26.73 1.86 -21.99
CA GLU A 789 26.57 0.66 -21.17
C GLU A 789 25.36 0.76 -20.23
N HIS A 790 24.71 1.93 -20.14
CA HIS A 790 23.61 2.18 -19.23
C HIS A 790 22.28 1.75 -19.85
N ARG A 791 21.48 1.06 -19.05
CA ARG A 791 20.17 0.52 -19.45
C ARG A 791 19.18 0.72 -18.31
N VAL A 792 17.89 0.72 -18.65
CA VAL A 792 16.82 0.86 -17.68
C VAL A 792 15.88 -0.33 -17.77
N SER A 793 15.60 -0.97 -16.64
CA SER A 793 14.60 -2.04 -16.53
C SER A 793 13.31 -1.56 -15.85
N PHE A 794 12.19 -2.24 -16.05
CA PHE A 794 10.92 -1.96 -15.38
C PHE A 794 10.20 -3.25 -14.94
N LEU A 795 9.59 -3.24 -13.76
CA LEU A 795 9.14 -4.44 -13.05
C LEU A 795 7.82 -4.21 -12.30
N GLY A 796 7.18 -5.28 -11.83
CA GLY A 796 5.94 -5.22 -11.05
C GLY A 796 4.74 -4.71 -11.85
N ASP A 797 3.91 -3.89 -11.23
CA ASP A 797 2.67 -3.38 -11.84
C ASP A 797 2.90 -2.44 -13.05
N THR A 798 4.11 -1.93 -13.26
CA THR A 798 4.44 -1.21 -14.50
C THR A 798 4.61 -2.14 -15.69
N HIS A 799 4.76 -3.45 -15.46
CA HIS A 799 4.96 -4.45 -16.51
C HIS A 799 3.64 -5.22 -16.78
N PRO A 800 3.16 -5.27 -18.04
CA PRO A 800 1.81 -5.71 -18.36
C PRO A 800 1.49 -7.17 -18.01
N VAL A 801 2.48 -8.08 -17.92
CA VAL A 801 2.22 -9.49 -17.52
C VAL A 801 2.35 -9.76 -16.02
N PHE A 802 2.91 -8.82 -15.26
CA PHE A 802 3.16 -8.98 -13.82
C PHE A 802 2.25 -8.11 -12.95
N HIS A 803 1.36 -7.35 -13.57
CA HIS A 803 0.45 -6.47 -12.86
C HIS A 803 -0.66 -7.21 -12.10
N GLY A 804 -1.10 -6.62 -10.99
CA GLY A 804 -2.37 -6.95 -10.33
C GLY A 804 -2.31 -7.96 -9.18
N SER A 805 -1.13 -8.47 -8.79
CA SER A 805 -0.95 -9.16 -7.51
C SER A 805 0.48 -9.06 -6.98
N VAL A 806 0.62 -9.14 -5.64
CA VAL A 806 1.91 -9.04 -4.95
C VAL A 806 2.88 -10.14 -5.41
N VAL A 807 2.40 -11.39 -5.51
CA VAL A 807 3.24 -12.52 -5.92
C VAL A 807 3.76 -12.37 -7.36
N LYS A 808 2.97 -11.78 -8.28
CA LYS A 808 3.44 -11.49 -9.65
C LYS A 808 4.47 -10.37 -9.67
N ALA A 809 4.33 -9.37 -8.80
CA ALA A 809 5.36 -8.33 -8.64
C ALA A 809 6.68 -8.91 -8.11
N ILE A 810 6.65 -9.81 -7.13
CA ILE A 810 7.84 -10.54 -6.64
C ILE A 810 8.43 -11.41 -7.76
N ALA A 811 7.58 -12.12 -8.52
CA ALA A 811 8.01 -12.95 -9.65
C ALA A 811 8.72 -12.14 -10.74
N SER A 812 8.24 -10.93 -11.03
CA SER A 812 8.90 -10.05 -12.00
C SER A 812 10.37 -9.78 -11.65
N ALA A 813 10.67 -9.56 -10.37
CA ALA A 813 12.03 -9.33 -9.89
C ALA A 813 12.89 -10.60 -9.96
N LYS A 814 12.35 -11.75 -9.49
CA LYS A 814 13.02 -13.06 -9.61
C LYS A 814 13.39 -13.39 -11.05
N ARG A 815 12.52 -13.06 -12.01
CA ARG A 815 12.73 -13.39 -13.42
C ARG A 815 13.58 -12.34 -14.16
N ALA A 816 13.57 -11.09 -13.72
CA ALA A 816 14.32 -10.00 -14.34
C ALA A 816 15.78 -9.92 -13.86
N PHE A 817 16.09 -10.24 -12.60
CA PHE A 817 17.45 -10.07 -12.08
C PHE A 817 18.53 -10.79 -12.90
N PRO A 818 18.35 -12.03 -13.41
CA PRO A 818 19.40 -12.70 -14.18
C PRO A 818 19.64 -11.99 -15.52
N LYS A 819 18.58 -11.44 -16.12
CA LYS A 819 18.66 -10.65 -17.37
C LYS A 819 19.40 -9.32 -17.12
N ILE A 820 19.16 -8.68 -15.97
CA ILE A 820 19.88 -7.46 -15.55
C ILE A 820 21.37 -7.77 -15.30
N VAL A 821 21.68 -8.84 -14.56
CA VAL A 821 23.06 -9.26 -14.29
C VAL A 821 23.82 -9.49 -15.60
N LYS A 822 23.23 -10.25 -16.53
CA LYS A 822 23.80 -10.49 -17.87
C LYS A 822 24.03 -9.19 -18.65
N ALA A 823 23.12 -8.23 -18.56
CA ALA A 823 23.28 -6.92 -19.19
C ALA A 823 24.45 -6.11 -18.62
N LEU A 824 24.84 -6.38 -17.36
CA LEU A 824 25.93 -5.71 -16.68
C LEU A 824 27.27 -6.44 -16.78
N GLU A 825 27.32 -7.73 -17.11
CA GLU A 825 28.56 -8.55 -17.17
C GLU A 825 29.65 -7.93 -18.06
N HIS A 826 29.28 -7.23 -19.13
CA HIS A 826 30.20 -6.64 -20.12
C HIS A 826 30.99 -5.43 -19.59
N ASN A 827 30.61 -4.87 -18.45
CA ASN A 827 31.32 -3.76 -17.82
C ASN A 827 32.37 -4.30 -16.84
N HIS A 828 33.63 -4.39 -17.27
CA HIS A 828 34.77 -4.83 -16.44
C HIS A 828 35.38 -3.71 -15.57
N ARG A 829 34.61 -2.63 -15.27
CA ARG A 829 35.21 -1.38 -14.78
C ARG A 829 35.83 -1.45 -13.38
N PHE A 830 35.44 -2.39 -12.51
CA PHE A 830 36.00 -2.45 -11.16
C PHE A 830 36.02 -3.87 -10.57
N ASN A 831 37.08 -4.18 -9.83
CA ASN A 831 37.05 -5.18 -8.77
C ASN A 831 36.59 -4.46 -7.50
N GLY A 832 35.57 -4.97 -6.80
CA GLY A 832 34.93 -4.24 -5.70
C GLY A 832 35.90 -3.80 -4.60
N ASP A 833 35.95 -2.50 -4.33
CA ASP A 833 36.69 -1.90 -3.21
C ASP A 833 35.72 -1.43 -2.12
N GLN A 834 36.00 -1.82 -0.88
CA GLN A 834 35.17 -1.48 0.28
C GLN A 834 35.24 0.03 0.61
N LYS A 835 36.41 0.68 0.45
CA LYS A 835 36.56 2.11 0.70
C LYS A 835 35.79 2.96 -0.31
N GLU A 836 35.81 2.54 -1.57
CA GLU A 836 35.00 3.14 -2.63
C GLU A 836 33.51 3.08 -2.29
N TYR A 837 33.02 1.92 -1.85
CA TYR A 837 31.63 1.78 -1.44
C TYR A 837 31.28 2.65 -0.22
N GLU A 838 32.17 2.74 0.77
CA GLU A 838 31.96 3.59 1.96
C GLU A 838 31.81 5.08 1.56
N SER A 839 32.68 5.57 0.68
CA SER A 839 32.56 6.93 0.13
C SER A 839 31.25 7.12 -0.65
N PHE A 840 30.85 6.16 -1.48
CA PHE A 840 29.56 6.20 -2.18
C PHE A 840 28.38 6.21 -1.20
N ARG A 841 28.44 5.40 -0.14
CA ARG A 841 27.41 5.34 0.90
C ARG A 841 27.25 6.69 1.61
N GLU A 842 28.34 7.29 2.05
CA GLU A 842 28.33 8.61 2.69
C GLU A 842 27.78 9.69 1.73
N GLN A 843 28.20 9.65 0.47
CA GLN A 843 27.69 10.55 -0.56
C GLN A 843 26.17 10.42 -0.75
N MET A 844 25.63 9.20 -0.85
CA MET A 844 24.18 9.01 -1.01
C MET A 844 23.40 9.51 0.20
N ASN A 845 23.87 9.25 1.42
CA ASN A 845 23.23 9.77 2.63
C ASN A 845 23.21 11.30 2.63
N ALA A 846 24.36 11.94 2.35
CA ALA A 846 24.45 13.39 2.32
C ALA A 846 23.56 14.04 1.24
N LEU A 847 23.34 13.36 0.11
CA LEU A 847 22.56 13.87 -1.01
C LEU A 847 21.04 13.67 -0.88
N PHE A 848 20.61 12.59 -0.24
CA PHE A 848 19.20 12.19 -0.16
C PHE A 848 18.53 12.44 1.19
N GLN A 849 19.27 12.77 2.24
CA GLN A 849 18.69 13.19 3.51
C GLN A 849 18.38 14.69 3.51
N ALA A 850 17.23 15.05 4.08
CA ALA A 850 16.83 16.43 4.27
C ALA A 850 16.72 16.76 5.76
N GLU A 851 17.18 17.95 6.13
CA GLU A 851 17.28 18.41 7.52
C GLU A 851 16.84 19.86 7.64
N VAL A 852 16.15 20.17 8.74
CA VAL A 852 15.77 21.54 9.08
C VAL A 852 17.02 22.35 9.42
N VAL A 853 17.21 23.48 8.75
CA VAL A 853 18.27 24.44 9.05
C VAL A 853 17.80 25.35 10.18
N ASP A 854 16.68 26.05 9.98
CA ASP A 854 16.01 26.85 10.99
C ASP A 854 14.52 27.06 10.65
N VAL A 855 13.78 27.52 11.66
CA VAL A 855 12.40 28.03 11.51
C VAL A 855 12.36 29.43 12.10
N ARG A 856 11.84 30.40 11.36
CA ARG A 856 11.82 31.82 11.74
C ARG A 856 10.41 32.36 11.65
N ARG A 857 9.92 32.99 12.71
CA ARG A 857 8.65 33.70 12.70
C ARG A 857 8.85 35.08 12.08
N HIS A 858 8.09 35.38 11.05
CA HIS A 858 8.11 36.68 10.37
C HIS A 858 6.89 37.53 10.74
N THR A 859 5.74 36.89 10.96
CA THR A 859 4.50 37.55 11.40
C THR A 859 3.78 36.65 12.43
N PRO A 860 2.71 37.14 13.10
CA PRO A 860 1.93 36.31 14.03
C PRO A 860 1.39 35.00 13.42
N ASP A 861 1.14 34.98 12.10
CA ASP A 861 0.50 33.87 11.39
C ASP A 861 1.39 33.25 10.29
N MET A 862 2.69 33.56 10.28
CA MET A 862 3.61 33.11 9.24
C MET A 862 5.01 32.78 9.76
N VAL A 863 5.50 31.61 9.35
CA VAL A 863 6.87 31.16 9.59
C VAL A 863 7.58 30.82 8.28
N GLU A 864 8.88 31.06 8.24
CA GLU A 864 9.78 30.55 7.21
C GLU A 864 10.49 29.32 7.74
N CYS A 865 10.43 28.21 6.99
CA CYS A 865 11.12 26.97 7.30
C CYS A 865 12.19 26.73 6.24
N ARG A 866 13.48 26.78 6.64
CA ARG A 866 14.61 26.56 5.75
C ARG A 866 15.12 25.14 5.91
N ILE A 867 15.25 24.41 4.80
CA ILE A 867 15.59 22.99 4.81
C ILE A 867 16.72 22.73 3.83
N ARG A 868 17.77 22.04 4.30
CA ARG A 868 18.86 21.55 3.46
C ARG A 868 18.41 20.25 2.79
N ALA A 869 18.34 20.22 1.47
CA ALA A 869 17.93 19.05 0.68
C ALA A 869 18.66 19.04 -0.68
N PRO A 870 19.93 18.60 -0.75
CA PRO A 870 20.80 18.86 -1.89
C PRO A 870 20.26 18.39 -3.25
N MET A 871 19.79 17.13 -3.36
CA MET A 871 19.26 16.62 -4.62
C MET A 871 17.93 17.25 -5.01
N ALA A 872 17.08 17.54 -4.03
CA ALA A 872 15.79 18.19 -4.25
C ALA A 872 15.98 19.66 -4.69
N ALA A 873 17.00 20.34 -4.16
CA ALA A 873 17.34 21.72 -4.51
C ALA A 873 17.99 21.81 -5.90
N ARG A 874 18.91 20.89 -6.23
CA ARG A 874 19.63 20.86 -7.52
C ARG A 874 18.70 20.79 -8.73
N ASN A 875 17.68 19.93 -8.67
CA ASN A 875 16.77 19.70 -9.78
C ASN A 875 15.57 20.67 -9.80
N PHE A 876 15.53 21.62 -8.86
CA PHE A 876 14.50 22.64 -8.79
C PHE A 876 14.48 23.51 -10.06
N ARG A 877 13.28 23.77 -10.56
CA ARG A 877 13.03 24.79 -11.56
C ARG A 877 11.87 25.67 -11.09
N ALA A 878 11.98 26.96 -11.41
CA ALA A 878 11.00 27.95 -11.00
C ALA A 878 9.56 27.53 -11.34
N GLY A 879 8.64 27.76 -10.40
CA GLY A 879 7.22 27.39 -10.52
C GLY A 879 6.87 25.97 -10.08
N GLN A 880 7.86 25.12 -9.76
CA GLN A 880 7.63 23.83 -9.09
C GLN A 880 7.39 24.00 -7.59
N PHE A 881 6.92 22.94 -6.95
CA PHE A 881 6.65 22.89 -5.52
C PHE A 881 7.05 21.55 -4.92
N TYR A 882 6.98 21.44 -3.60
CA TYR A 882 7.43 20.30 -2.80
C TYR A 882 6.34 19.82 -1.86
N ARG A 883 6.47 18.56 -1.42
CA ARG A 883 5.72 17.99 -0.30
C ARG A 883 6.58 18.07 0.95
N LEU A 884 6.14 18.80 1.97
CA LEU A 884 6.78 18.89 3.27
C LEU A 884 6.00 18.05 4.30
N GLN A 885 6.71 17.23 5.09
CA GLN A 885 6.13 16.44 6.18
C GLN A 885 7.19 16.09 7.25
N ASN A 886 6.82 15.99 8.52
CA ASN A 886 7.67 15.36 9.54
C ASN A 886 7.54 13.82 9.61
N TYR A 887 8.49 13.18 10.28
CA TYR A 887 8.50 11.72 10.51
C TYR A 887 7.64 11.37 11.72
N GLU A 888 6.77 10.37 11.60
CA GLU A 888 5.90 9.93 12.69
C GLU A 888 6.74 9.40 13.85
N CYS A 889 7.75 8.56 13.55
CA CYS A 889 8.59 7.94 14.57
C CYS A 889 9.47 8.94 15.35
N LEU A 890 9.69 10.14 14.81
CA LEU A 890 10.46 11.21 15.43
C LEU A 890 9.58 12.31 16.05
N SER A 891 8.27 12.31 15.76
CA SER A 891 7.34 13.32 16.26
C SER A 891 6.89 13.02 17.69
N PRO A 892 6.74 14.02 18.57
CA PRO A 892 6.39 13.79 19.98
C PRO A 892 4.93 13.34 20.16
N LEU A 893 4.68 12.53 21.19
CA LEU A 893 3.34 12.17 21.67
C LEU A 893 3.05 12.95 22.96
N ILE A 894 2.10 13.88 22.90
CA ILE A 894 1.76 14.79 24.02
C ILE A 894 0.25 14.71 24.24
N ALA A 895 -0.18 14.45 25.49
CA ALA A 895 -1.60 14.26 25.84
C ALA A 895 -2.36 13.34 24.87
N ASP A 896 -1.80 12.15 24.61
CA ASP A 896 -2.28 11.15 23.65
C ASP A 896 -2.43 11.65 22.20
N THR A 897 -1.79 12.76 21.84
CA THR A 897 -1.80 13.34 20.49
C THR A 897 -0.40 13.32 19.89
N ARG A 898 -0.26 12.73 18.70
CA ARG A 898 1.00 12.70 17.95
C ARG A 898 1.09 13.99 17.14
N LEU A 899 2.14 14.79 17.35
CA LEU A 899 2.36 16.04 16.61
C LEU A 899 2.98 15.77 15.22
N GLN A 900 2.39 14.82 14.49
CA GLN A 900 2.73 14.54 13.11
C GLN A 900 1.96 15.49 12.20
N THR A 901 2.64 16.04 11.19
CA THR A 901 1.99 16.84 10.15
C THR A 901 1.41 15.93 9.06
N GLU A 902 0.27 16.36 8.50
CA GLU A 902 -0.15 15.91 7.17
C GLU A 902 0.82 16.45 6.10
N ALA A 903 0.65 16.02 4.85
CA ALA A 903 1.48 16.48 3.74
C ALA A 903 1.13 17.93 3.37
N LEU A 904 2.11 18.83 3.39
CA LEU A 904 1.95 20.23 2.99
C LEU A 904 2.52 20.47 1.59
N ALA A 905 1.74 21.08 0.70
CA ALA A 905 2.20 21.50 -0.63
C ALA A 905 2.85 22.88 -0.54
N MET A 906 4.17 22.94 -0.70
CA MET A 906 4.97 24.14 -0.44
C MET A 906 5.72 24.61 -1.67
N ILE A 907 5.56 25.89 -2.04
CA ILE A 907 6.38 26.53 -3.07
C ILE A 907 7.79 26.73 -2.48
N GLY A 908 8.81 26.20 -3.15
CA GLY A 908 10.19 26.36 -2.72
C GLY A 908 10.80 27.64 -3.29
N VAL A 909 11.59 28.34 -2.48
CA VAL A 909 12.49 29.41 -2.90
C VAL A 909 13.92 28.93 -2.66
N ASN A 910 14.78 29.00 -3.67
CA ASN A 910 16.19 28.63 -3.56
C ASN A 910 17.02 29.89 -3.82
N GLU A 911 17.77 30.33 -2.80
CA GLU A 911 18.65 31.48 -2.88
C GLU A 911 20.02 31.05 -3.42
N SER A 912 20.57 31.81 -4.37
CA SER A 912 21.82 31.44 -5.04
C SER A 912 23.03 31.30 -4.10
N ALA A 913 22.99 31.93 -2.93
CA ALA A 913 24.06 31.86 -1.92
C ALA A 913 24.12 30.51 -1.20
N GLU A 914 23.02 29.74 -1.17
CA GLU A 914 22.91 28.45 -0.47
C GLU A 914 22.23 27.40 -1.37
N ALA A 915 22.93 26.97 -2.42
CA ALA A 915 22.34 26.15 -3.49
C ALA A 915 21.66 24.83 -3.06
N ASP A 916 22.00 24.29 -1.88
CA ASP A 916 21.43 23.06 -1.31
C ASP A 916 20.23 23.31 -0.37
N VAL A 917 19.89 24.57 -0.09
CA VAL A 917 18.84 24.96 0.86
C VAL A 917 17.62 25.47 0.11
N ILE A 918 16.45 25.03 0.57
CA ILE A 918 15.15 25.48 0.07
C ILE A 918 14.41 26.14 1.24
N SER A 919 13.97 27.37 1.02
CA SER A 919 13.10 28.11 1.92
C SER A 919 11.63 27.88 1.57
N PHE A 920 10.81 27.68 2.60
CA PHE A 920 9.36 27.54 2.51
C PHE A 920 8.67 28.55 3.42
N ILE A 921 7.84 29.40 2.83
CA ILE A 921 6.96 30.31 3.57
C ILE A 921 5.66 29.58 3.91
N VAL A 922 5.38 29.43 5.20
CA VAL A 922 4.27 28.65 5.73
C VAL A 922 3.29 29.57 6.45
N LEU A 923 2.05 29.59 5.96
CA LEU A 923 0.94 30.28 6.62
C LEU A 923 0.28 29.35 7.65
N GLU A 924 0.11 29.83 8.86
CA GLU A 924 -0.40 29.08 10.02
C GLU A 924 -1.93 28.99 10.04
N ARG A 925 -2.52 28.55 8.92
CA ARG A 925 -3.98 28.47 8.72
C ARG A 925 -4.65 27.16 9.16
N GLY A 926 -3.89 26.11 9.47
CA GLY A 926 -4.46 24.85 9.93
C GLY A 926 -3.45 24.04 10.74
N GLY A 927 -3.94 23.01 11.44
CA GLY A 927 -3.15 22.25 12.41
C GLY A 927 -1.76 21.80 11.91
N SER A 928 -1.67 21.26 10.70
CA SER A 928 -0.39 20.81 10.15
C SER A 928 0.59 21.94 9.83
N SER A 929 0.11 23.10 9.37
CA SER A 929 1.00 24.24 9.07
C SER A 929 1.45 24.97 10.33
N ARG A 930 0.58 25.05 11.35
CA ARG A 930 0.91 25.53 12.71
C ARG A 930 1.97 24.68 13.40
N LEU A 931 1.95 23.37 13.16
CA LEU A 931 2.98 22.47 13.70
C LEU A 931 4.36 22.67 13.07
N VAL A 932 4.49 23.36 11.94
CA VAL A 932 5.82 23.67 11.36
C VAL A 932 6.62 24.58 12.30
N ALA A 933 5.96 25.45 13.08
CA ALA A 933 6.61 26.27 14.09
C ALA A 933 7.26 25.47 15.23
N THR A 934 6.96 24.17 15.36
CA THR A 934 7.52 23.27 16.39
C THR A 934 8.78 22.51 15.93
N LEU A 935 9.16 22.63 14.65
CA LEU A 935 10.33 21.94 14.11
C LEU A 935 11.63 22.56 14.63
N LYS A 936 12.65 21.72 14.82
CA LYS A 936 13.94 22.13 15.41
C LYS A 936 15.08 22.08 14.39
N PRO A 937 16.09 22.98 14.47
CA PRO A 937 17.33 22.86 13.72
C PRO A 937 17.98 21.47 13.87
N GLY A 938 18.49 20.92 12.78
CA GLY A 938 19.09 19.58 12.71
C GLY A 938 18.09 18.42 12.73
N GLN A 939 16.79 18.68 12.82
CA GLN A 939 15.77 17.63 12.78
C GLN A 939 15.65 17.03 11.36
N PRO A 940 15.67 15.70 11.21
CA PRO A 940 15.34 15.05 9.94
C PRO A 940 13.91 15.37 9.51
N ILE A 941 13.74 15.70 8.23
CA ILE A 941 12.45 16.11 7.67
C ILE A 941 12.23 15.46 6.30
N SER A 942 10.97 15.15 5.98
CA SER A 942 10.63 14.57 4.68
C SER A 942 10.25 15.68 3.70
N ILE A 943 11.13 15.93 2.73
CA ILE A 943 10.83 16.74 1.54
C ILE A 943 10.80 15.86 0.31
N MET A 944 9.65 15.79 -0.35
CA MET A 944 9.53 15.16 -1.66
C MET A 944 9.31 16.20 -2.75
N GLY A 945 10.20 16.21 -3.74
CA GLY A 945 10.11 17.08 -4.90
C GLY A 945 11.48 17.37 -5.51
N PRO A 946 11.53 18.23 -6.54
CA PRO A 946 10.44 19.08 -7.01
C PRO A 946 9.33 18.27 -7.68
N THR A 947 8.11 18.80 -7.65
CA THR A 947 6.92 18.29 -8.35
C THR A 947 6.13 19.43 -8.99
N GLY A 948 4.99 19.13 -9.61
CA GLY A 948 4.30 20.08 -10.50
C GLY A 948 5.07 20.28 -11.81
N CYS A 949 4.56 21.17 -12.66
CA CYS A 949 5.22 21.65 -13.86
C CYS A 949 6.06 22.88 -13.52
N TYR A 950 7.29 22.94 -14.04
CA TYR A 950 8.03 24.20 -14.03
C TYR A 950 7.34 25.23 -14.93
N ALA A 951 7.49 26.50 -14.60
CA ALA A 951 6.99 27.59 -15.43
C ALA A 951 7.76 27.60 -16.76
N LYS A 952 7.03 27.58 -17.88
CA LYS A 952 7.64 27.74 -19.19
C LYS A 952 8.03 29.20 -19.38
N ILE A 953 9.31 29.50 -19.27
CA ILE A 953 9.85 30.82 -19.57
C ILE A 953 9.77 31.01 -21.09
N PRO A 954 9.07 32.05 -21.59
CA PRO A 954 8.95 32.29 -23.03
C PRO A 954 10.32 32.47 -23.70
N GLU A 955 10.57 31.76 -24.80
CA GLU A 955 11.76 31.96 -25.62
C GLU A 955 11.52 33.06 -26.67
N GLY A 956 12.55 33.83 -27.01
CA GLY A 956 12.50 34.86 -28.05
C GLY A 956 12.38 36.30 -27.52
N ASN A 957 11.48 37.10 -28.09
CA ASN A 957 11.36 38.52 -27.78
C ASN A 957 10.95 38.77 -26.32
N SER A 958 11.45 39.86 -25.74
CA SER A 958 11.07 40.33 -24.40
C SER A 958 9.56 40.46 -24.26
N LYS A 959 9.00 39.84 -23.22
CA LYS A 959 7.59 39.95 -22.81
C LYS A 959 7.47 40.68 -21.47
N THR A 960 6.31 41.28 -21.22
CA THR A 960 5.94 41.81 -19.91
C THR A 960 5.02 40.82 -19.21
N ILE A 961 5.44 40.34 -18.05
CA ILE A 961 4.75 39.28 -17.29
C ILE A 961 4.30 39.88 -15.96
N MET A 962 3.00 39.82 -15.72
CA MET A 962 2.37 40.25 -14.47
C MET A 962 2.18 39.04 -13.54
N ILE A 963 2.52 39.17 -12.27
CA ILE A 963 2.21 38.19 -11.21
C ILE A 963 1.29 38.90 -10.22
N VAL A 964 0.17 38.28 -9.83
CA VAL A 964 -0.80 38.89 -8.91
C VAL A 964 -1.23 37.92 -7.81
N GLY A 965 -1.22 38.42 -6.57
CA GLY A 965 -1.73 37.70 -5.40
C GLY A 965 -1.06 38.13 -4.10
N SER A 966 -1.35 37.42 -3.02
CA SER A 966 -0.84 37.69 -1.66
C SER A 966 0.46 36.92 -1.37
N SER A 967 0.67 36.48 -0.12
CA SER A 967 1.89 35.80 0.35
C SER A 967 2.30 34.56 -0.47
N MET A 968 1.35 33.79 -1.01
CA MET A 968 1.67 32.68 -1.93
C MET A 968 2.26 33.17 -3.26
N ALA A 969 1.78 34.30 -3.77
CA ALA A 969 2.30 34.92 -4.99
C ALA A 969 3.68 35.53 -4.73
N ALA A 970 3.94 36.05 -3.53
CA ALA A 970 5.26 36.53 -3.12
C ALA A 970 6.31 35.39 -3.16
N ALA A 971 6.00 34.22 -2.60
CA ALA A 971 6.88 33.05 -2.70
C ALA A 971 7.11 32.61 -4.17
N HIS A 972 6.05 32.65 -4.98
CA HIS A 972 6.18 32.36 -6.41
C HIS A 972 7.02 33.40 -7.16
N LEU A 973 6.88 34.69 -6.84
CA LEU A 973 7.67 35.78 -7.42
C LEU A 973 9.15 35.61 -7.06
N ARG A 974 9.48 35.35 -5.79
CA ARG A 974 10.87 35.09 -5.36
C ARG A 974 11.50 33.93 -6.13
N SER A 975 10.70 32.92 -6.50
CA SER A 975 11.14 31.80 -7.33
C SER A 975 11.26 32.12 -8.83
N LEU A 976 10.22 32.73 -9.43
CA LEU A 976 10.08 32.88 -10.88
C LEU A 976 10.60 34.22 -11.40
N GLY A 977 10.41 35.31 -10.67
CA GLY A 977 10.79 36.67 -11.05
C GLY A 977 12.26 36.78 -11.49
N PRO A 978 13.24 36.33 -10.68
CA PRO A 978 14.65 36.35 -11.06
C PRO A 978 14.94 35.58 -12.35
N ALA A 979 14.27 34.44 -12.57
CA ALA A 979 14.45 33.63 -13.77
C ALA A 979 13.89 34.31 -15.02
N LEU A 980 12.72 34.97 -14.92
CA LEU A 980 12.12 35.75 -16.00
C LEU A 980 12.99 36.96 -16.38
N ARG A 981 13.47 37.71 -15.38
CA ARG A 981 14.33 38.89 -15.60
C ARG A 981 15.66 38.49 -16.23
N LYS A 982 16.26 37.38 -15.80
CA LYS A 982 17.49 36.83 -16.41
C LYS A 982 17.27 36.42 -17.87
N ALA A 983 16.07 36.01 -18.25
CA ALA A 983 15.69 35.73 -19.64
C ALA A 983 15.37 36.99 -20.46
N GLY A 984 15.49 38.20 -19.87
CA GLY A 984 15.26 39.47 -20.55
C GLY A 984 13.79 39.90 -20.59
N HIS A 985 12.93 39.33 -19.75
CA HIS A 985 11.52 39.75 -19.62
C HIS A 985 11.35 40.84 -18.55
N ARG A 986 10.29 41.64 -18.70
CA ARG A 986 9.87 42.61 -17.68
C ARG A 986 8.87 41.96 -16.73
N VAL A 987 9.07 42.11 -15.43
CA VAL A 987 8.21 41.52 -14.39
C VAL A 987 7.46 42.63 -13.65
N PHE A 988 6.14 42.55 -13.66
CA PHE A 988 5.24 43.43 -12.90
C PHE A 988 4.59 42.62 -11.78
N TYR A 989 4.75 43.01 -10.52
CA TYR A 989 4.09 42.34 -9.41
C TYR A 989 2.96 43.18 -8.85
N VAL A 990 1.79 42.58 -8.66
CA VAL A 990 0.66 43.19 -7.98
C VAL A 990 0.45 42.45 -6.67
N ALA A 991 0.93 43.07 -5.60
CA ALA A 991 0.96 42.52 -4.25
C ALA A 991 -0.34 42.85 -3.53
N LEU A 992 -1.08 41.81 -3.12
CA LEU A 992 -2.26 41.96 -2.29
C LEU A 992 -1.88 41.86 -0.82
N ILE A 993 -2.18 42.90 -0.04
CA ILE A 993 -1.89 42.99 1.39
C ILE A 993 -3.19 43.18 2.15
N GLU A 994 -3.45 42.35 3.17
CA GLU A 994 -4.60 42.53 4.07
C GLU A 994 -4.24 43.32 5.34
N LYS A 995 -2.99 43.25 5.79
CA LYS A 995 -2.44 43.94 6.98
C LYS A 995 -1.00 44.39 6.71
N ALA A 996 -0.55 45.55 7.21
CA ALA A 996 0.84 46.00 7.03
C ALA A 996 1.87 44.99 7.53
N GLU A 997 1.53 44.22 8.58
CA GLU A 997 2.36 43.15 9.13
C GLU A 997 2.66 42.01 8.12
N GLU A 998 1.90 41.90 7.03
CA GLU A 998 2.12 40.90 5.97
C GLU A 998 3.20 41.31 4.96
N LEU A 999 3.71 42.55 5.04
CA LEU A 999 4.78 43.08 4.19
C LEU A 999 6.13 42.46 4.60
N TYR A 1000 6.42 41.26 4.12
CA TYR A 1000 7.67 40.53 4.39
C TYR A 1000 8.60 40.51 3.15
N CYS A 1001 9.91 40.43 3.38
CA CYS A 1001 10.94 40.32 2.32
C CYS A 1001 10.80 41.38 1.20
N GLN A 1002 10.39 42.61 1.54
CA GLN A 1002 10.10 43.67 0.55
C GLN A 1002 11.27 43.90 -0.41
N GLU A 1003 12.50 44.01 0.10
CA GLU A 1003 13.71 44.18 -0.71
C GLU A 1003 13.89 43.05 -1.73
N GLU A 1004 13.57 41.81 -1.36
CA GLU A 1004 13.68 40.66 -2.25
C GLU A 1004 12.59 40.65 -3.33
N LEU A 1005 11.36 41.04 -2.97
CA LEU A 1005 10.25 41.19 -3.92
C LEU A 1005 10.55 42.30 -4.94
N GLU A 1006 11.12 43.41 -4.47
CA GLU A 1006 11.61 44.51 -5.29
C GLU A 1006 12.75 44.03 -6.21
N ALA A 1007 13.72 43.27 -5.70
CA ALA A 1007 14.78 42.68 -6.51
C ALA A 1007 14.27 41.66 -7.54
N ALA A 1008 13.16 40.98 -7.26
CA ALA A 1008 12.56 39.99 -8.16
C ALA A 1008 11.67 40.60 -9.26
N SER A 1009 11.41 41.92 -9.24
CA SER A 1009 10.46 42.60 -10.14
C SER A 1009 11.02 43.93 -10.69
N ASP A 1010 10.47 44.39 -11.82
CA ASP A 1010 10.81 45.71 -12.37
C ASP A 1010 9.90 46.82 -11.83
N SER A 1011 8.67 46.50 -11.43
CA SER A 1011 7.76 47.41 -10.72
C SER A 1011 6.77 46.61 -9.87
N ILE A 1012 6.37 47.17 -8.73
CA ILE A 1012 5.36 46.62 -7.83
C ILE A 1012 4.20 47.61 -7.68
N LEU A 1013 2.98 47.09 -7.77
CA LEU A 1013 1.77 47.74 -7.28
C LEU A 1013 1.33 47.07 -5.98
N TRP A 1014 1.46 47.78 -4.87
CA TRP A 1014 0.97 47.36 -3.56
C TRP A 1014 -0.50 47.74 -3.44
N VAL A 1015 -1.37 46.76 -3.23
CA VAL A 1015 -2.82 46.95 -3.08
C VAL A 1015 -3.23 46.54 -1.68
N SER A 1016 -3.72 47.49 -0.90
CA SER A 1016 -4.25 47.25 0.44
C SER A 1016 -5.77 47.40 0.47
N GLU A 1017 -6.48 46.42 1.03
CA GLU A 1017 -7.94 46.53 1.25
C GLU A 1017 -8.30 47.45 2.42
N LYS A 1018 -7.38 47.65 3.37
CA LYS A 1018 -7.52 48.53 4.54
C LYS A 1018 -6.59 49.74 4.41
N ASP A 1019 -6.77 50.74 5.28
CA ASP A 1019 -5.91 51.93 5.36
C ASP A 1019 -4.55 51.57 6.00
N GLU A 1020 -3.79 50.70 5.32
CA GLU A 1020 -2.46 50.25 5.70
C GLU A 1020 -1.42 51.09 4.95
N HIS A 1021 -0.46 51.63 5.69
CA HIS A 1021 0.65 52.37 5.10
C HIS A 1021 1.69 51.39 4.54
N VAL A 1022 2.11 51.61 3.28
CA VAL A 1022 3.21 50.85 2.64
C VAL A 1022 4.32 51.82 2.28
N ASP A 1023 5.49 51.62 2.89
CA ASP A 1023 6.69 52.40 2.60
C ASP A 1023 7.26 52.00 1.23
N LEU A 1024 7.28 52.94 0.28
CA LEU A 1024 7.80 52.69 -1.06
C LEU A 1024 9.30 53.00 -1.12
N HIS A 1025 10.14 52.01 -1.38
CA HIS A 1025 11.59 52.20 -1.53
C HIS A 1025 12.00 52.65 -2.94
N ARG A 1026 11.14 52.44 -3.95
CA ARG A 1026 11.44 52.69 -5.36
C ARG A 1026 10.44 53.66 -5.99
N PRO A 1027 10.90 54.66 -6.77
CA PRO A 1027 10.01 55.69 -7.35
C PRO A 1027 9.05 55.15 -8.41
N GLN A 1028 9.36 54.02 -9.03
CA GLN A 1028 8.49 53.36 -10.01
C GLN A 1028 7.38 52.51 -9.39
N ASP A 1029 7.45 52.20 -8.09
CA ASP A 1029 6.45 51.42 -7.39
C ASP A 1029 5.30 52.31 -6.94
N LYS A 1030 4.13 51.71 -6.74
CA LYS A 1030 2.90 52.42 -6.36
C LYS A 1030 2.19 51.68 -5.24
N ALA A 1031 1.52 52.44 -4.37
CA ALA A 1031 0.61 51.91 -3.37
C ALA A 1031 -0.80 52.45 -3.66
N MET A 1032 -1.80 51.58 -3.61
CA MET A 1032 -3.20 51.93 -3.82
C MET A 1032 -4.08 51.26 -2.79
N GLN A 1033 -5.17 51.93 -2.44
CA GLN A 1033 -6.17 51.43 -1.51
C GLN A 1033 -7.42 50.97 -2.25
N GLY A 1034 -8.05 49.93 -1.70
CA GLY A 1034 -9.32 49.38 -2.15
C GLY A 1034 -9.21 48.04 -2.85
N GLU A 1035 -10.31 47.63 -3.48
CA GLU A 1035 -10.43 46.33 -4.14
C GLU A 1035 -9.53 46.25 -5.39
N LEU A 1036 -8.94 45.07 -5.64
CA LEU A 1036 -7.93 44.83 -6.68
C LEU A 1036 -8.33 45.36 -8.06
N ILE A 1037 -9.55 45.07 -8.54
CA ILE A 1037 -9.97 45.50 -9.88
C ILE A 1037 -10.05 47.03 -9.96
N SER A 1038 -10.50 47.67 -8.89
CA SER A 1038 -10.55 49.14 -8.80
C SER A 1038 -9.15 49.76 -8.74
N ALA A 1039 -8.25 49.17 -7.96
CA ALA A 1039 -6.86 49.57 -7.89
C ALA A 1039 -6.15 49.45 -9.25
N LEU A 1040 -6.34 48.35 -9.98
CA LEU A 1040 -5.78 48.17 -11.33
C LEU A 1040 -6.29 49.22 -12.32
N ARG A 1041 -7.56 49.62 -12.23
CA ARG A 1041 -8.11 50.69 -13.09
C ARG A 1041 -7.51 52.05 -12.73
N ASN A 1042 -7.42 52.37 -11.44
CA ASN A 1042 -6.82 53.61 -10.98
C ASN A 1042 -5.33 53.70 -11.35
N TYR A 1043 -4.61 52.59 -11.30
CA TYR A 1043 -3.21 52.48 -11.73
C TYR A 1043 -2.99 52.96 -13.17
N THR A 1044 -3.97 52.74 -14.07
CA THR A 1044 -3.86 53.21 -15.46
C THR A 1044 -3.99 54.73 -15.61
N LEU A 1045 -4.57 55.43 -14.63
CA LEU A 1045 -4.74 56.88 -14.65
C LEU A 1045 -3.46 57.63 -14.24
N GLU A 1046 -2.54 56.98 -13.52
CA GLU A 1046 -1.35 57.60 -12.92
C GLU A 1046 -0.06 57.56 -13.79
N LYS A 1047 -0.16 57.31 -15.11
CA LYS A 1047 1.00 57.11 -16.00
C LYS A 1047 2.00 56.07 -15.44
N PRO A 1048 1.60 54.79 -15.35
CA PRO A 1048 2.38 53.76 -14.68
C PRO A 1048 3.70 53.41 -15.41
N ALA A 1049 4.70 52.93 -14.64
CA ALA A 1049 5.96 52.44 -15.18
C ALA A 1049 5.78 51.22 -16.11
N ILE A 1050 4.75 50.41 -15.86
CA ILE A 1050 4.32 49.29 -16.71
C ILE A 1050 2.83 49.46 -17.02
N PRO A 1051 2.47 49.95 -18.23
CA PRO A 1051 1.07 50.00 -18.67
C PRO A 1051 0.46 48.61 -18.79
N LEU A 1052 -0.79 48.42 -18.36
CA LEU A 1052 -1.49 47.11 -18.44
C LEU A 1052 -1.61 46.61 -19.89
N GLU A 1053 -1.75 47.50 -20.87
CA GLU A 1053 -1.80 47.18 -22.31
C GLU A 1053 -0.50 46.52 -22.83
N SER A 1054 0.62 46.73 -22.13
CA SER A 1054 1.90 46.13 -22.47
C SER A 1054 2.06 44.70 -21.94
N VAL A 1055 1.21 44.26 -21.00
CA VAL A 1055 1.29 42.94 -20.37
C VAL A 1055 0.92 41.82 -21.35
N ASP A 1056 1.86 40.90 -21.58
CA ASP A 1056 1.69 39.73 -22.43
C ASP A 1056 1.04 38.55 -21.69
N GLN A 1057 1.36 38.39 -20.41
CA GLN A 1057 0.98 37.23 -19.62
C GLN A 1057 0.71 37.62 -18.16
N VAL A 1058 -0.32 37.04 -17.56
CA VAL A 1058 -0.72 37.25 -16.17
C VAL A 1058 -0.73 35.92 -15.42
N TYR A 1059 0.02 35.81 -14.34
CA TYR A 1059 -0.05 34.72 -13.37
C TYR A 1059 -0.90 35.15 -12.18
N VAL A 1060 -2.01 34.46 -11.95
CA VAL A 1060 -2.88 34.65 -10.80
C VAL A 1060 -2.66 33.55 -9.78
N ILE A 1061 -2.26 33.92 -8.57
CA ILE A 1061 -1.85 32.98 -7.53
C ILE A 1061 -2.55 33.35 -6.23
N GLY A 1062 -3.48 32.51 -5.79
CA GLY A 1062 -4.20 32.75 -4.55
C GLY A 1062 -5.43 31.87 -4.41
N PRO A 1063 -6.32 32.20 -3.47
CA PRO A 1063 -7.53 31.43 -3.22
C PRO A 1063 -8.51 31.49 -4.41
N ALA A 1064 -9.46 30.56 -4.44
CA ALA A 1064 -10.48 30.49 -5.49
C ALA A 1064 -11.29 31.78 -5.64
N SER A 1065 -11.48 32.55 -4.56
CA SER A 1065 -12.12 33.88 -4.58
C SER A 1065 -11.38 34.87 -5.48
N LEU A 1066 -10.05 34.95 -5.37
CA LEU A 1066 -9.20 35.79 -6.21
C LEU A 1066 -9.29 35.36 -7.67
N LEU A 1067 -9.18 34.05 -7.93
CA LEU A 1067 -9.26 33.52 -9.29
C LEU A 1067 -10.60 33.90 -9.95
N ARG A 1068 -11.71 33.76 -9.21
CA ARG A 1068 -13.06 34.11 -9.68
C ARG A 1068 -13.20 35.59 -9.97
N GLY A 1069 -12.68 36.44 -9.08
CA GLY A 1069 -12.70 37.90 -9.24
C GLY A 1069 -12.02 38.34 -10.53
N ILE A 1070 -10.80 37.87 -10.76
CA ILE A 1070 -10.03 38.20 -11.97
C ILE A 1070 -10.65 37.58 -13.23
N GLN A 1071 -11.13 36.34 -13.17
CA GLN A 1071 -11.80 35.69 -14.31
C GLN A 1071 -13.01 36.50 -14.78
N LYS A 1072 -13.88 36.92 -13.85
CA LYS A 1072 -15.04 37.78 -14.16
C LYS A 1072 -14.63 39.16 -14.67
N ALA A 1073 -13.63 39.77 -14.03
CA ALA A 1073 -13.17 41.11 -14.40
C ALA A 1073 -12.53 41.14 -15.80
N ARG A 1074 -11.79 40.10 -16.20
CA ARG A 1074 -11.17 39.96 -17.53
C ARG A 1074 -12.20 40.05 -18.66
N GLU A 1075 -13.38 39.47 -18.47
CA GLU A 1075 -14.46 39.51 -19.48
C GLU A 1075 -15.27 40.81 -19.46
N GLY A 1076 -15.14 41.60 -18.39
CA GLY A 1076 -15.83 42.87 -18.19
C GLY A 1076 -14.88 44.03 -17.93
N LEU A 1077 -14.75 44.42 -16.66
CA LEU A 1077 -14.11 45.68 -16.22
C LEU A 1077 -12.63 45.86 -16.60
N LEU A 1078 -11.88 44.77 -16.81
CA LEU A 1078 -10.47 44.81 -17.20
C LEU A 1078 -10.24 44.60 -18.70
N LYS A 1079 -11.30 44.27 -19.47
CA LYS A 1079 -11.19 43.83 -20.87
C LYS A 1079 -10.47 44.83 -21.77
N GLU A 1080 -10.75 46.12 -21.60
CA GLU A 1080 -10.18 47.19 -22.45
C GLU A 1080 -8.76 47.59 -22.05
N TYR A 1081 -8.29 47.19 -20.86
CA TYR A 1081 -6.98 47.57 -20.33
C TYR A 1081 -5.87 46.59 -20.69
N PHE A 1082 -6.21 45.36 -21.09
CA PHE A 1082 -5.26 44.36 -21.59
C PHE A 1082 -5.45 44.17 -23.09
N LYS A 1083 -4.38 43.85 -23.81
CA LYS A 1083 -4.49 43.50 -25.24
C LYS A 1083 -5.25 42.17 -25.41
N PRO A 1084 -5.98 41.96 -26.53
CA PRO A 1084 -6.81 40.76 -26.71
C PRO A 1084 -6.07 39.42 -26.63
N LYS A 1085 -4.75 39.42 -26.87
CA LYS A 1085 -3.89 38.22 -26.85
C LYS A 1085 -3.20 37.96 -25.50
N THR A 1086 -3.51 38.72 -24.44
CA THR A 1086 -2.91 38.49 -23.11
C THR A 1086 -3.34 37.14 -22.56
N GLU A 1087 -2.36 36.32 -22.19
CA GLU A 1087 -2.58 34.98 -21.62
C GLU A 1087 -2.77 35.10 -20.09
N PHE A 1088 -3.84 34.53 -19.55
CA PHE A 1088 -4.05 34.45 -18.11
C PHE A 1088 -3.88 33.01 -17.64
N ILE A 1089 -2.97 32.81 -16.70
CA ILE A 1089 -2.65 31.54 -16.10
C ILE A 1089 -2.97 31.63 -14.61
N ALA A 1090 -3.71 30.67 -14.08
CA ALA A 1090 -3.98 30.57 -12.67
C ALA A 1090 -3.33 29.33 -12.06
N SER A 1091 -2.81 29.49 -10.83
CA SER A 1091 -2.27 28.38 -10.05
C SER A 1091 -3.37 27.66 -9.28
N VAL A 1092 -3.56 26.39 -9.57
CA VAL A 1092 -4.49 25.49 -8.88
C VAL A 1092 -3.68 24.51 -8.04
N TYR A 1093 -3.65 24.72 -6.72
CA TYR A 1093 -2.97 23.81 -5.80
C TYR A 1093 -3.94 22.75 -5.24
N GLY A 1094 -5.15 23.11 -4.79
CA GLY A 1094 -6.14 22.14 -4.28
C GLY A 1094 -5.61 21.25 -3.14
N PRO A 1095 -6.42 20.29 -2.64
CA PRO A 1095 -5.95 19.31 -1.65
C PRO A 1095 -4.97 18.30 -2.27
N MET A 1096 -3.88 17.99 -1.58
CA MET A 1096 -2.83 17.08 -2.08
C MET A 1096 -2.22 16.22 -0.96
N GLN A 1097 -2.04 14.91 -1.22
CA GLN A 1097 -1.46 13.94 -0.27
C GLN A 1097 -0.13 13.38 -0.77
N CYS A 1098 -0.15 12.65 -1.90
CA CYS A 1098 1.07 11.97 -2.37
C CYS A 1098 1.99 12.88 -3.17
N MET A 1099 1.44 13.83 -3.94
CA MET A 1099 2.15 14.69 -4.90
C MET A 1099 3.01 13.94 -5.95
N MET A 1100 2.78 12.64 -6.12
CA MET A 1100 3.44 11.75 -7.09
C MET A 1100 2.68 11.70 -8.43
N LYS A 1101 2.36 12.87 -9.00
CA LYS A 1101 1.75 12.98 -10.35
C LYS A 1101 0.44 12.22 -10.55
N GLY A 1102 -0.45 12.30 -9.55
CA GLY A 1102 -1.83 11.80 -9.65
C GLY A 1102 -2.07 10.43 -9.03
N VAL A 1103 -1.05 9.76 -8.47
CA VAL A 1103 -1.17 8.40 -7.89
C VAL A 1103 -2.33 8.25 -6.88
N CYS A 1104 -2.46 9.18 -5.92
CA CYS A 1104 -3.55 9.16 -4.95
C CYS A 1104 -4.85 9.78 -5.47
N ALA A 1105 -4.81 10.56 -6.56
CA ALA A 1105 -5.89 11.37 -7.09
C ALA A 1105 -6.58 12.39 -6.15
N GLN A 1106 -6.07 12.66 -4.95
CA GLN A 1106 -6.61 13.76 -4.14
C GLN A 1106 -6.47 15.12 -4.84
N CYS A 1107 -5.39 15.31 -5.61
CA CYS A 1107 -5.10 16.50 -6.40
C CYS A 1107 -5.94 16.60 -7.71
N LEU A 1108 -6.93 15.72 -7.92
CA LEU A 1108 -7.77 15.71 -9.11
C LEU A 1108 -8.68 16.95 -9.15
N GLN A 1109 -8.78 17.57 -10.33
CA GLN A 1109 -9.55 18.78 -10.61
C GLN A 1109 -10.21 18.67 -11.99
N TRP A 1110 -11.33 19.36 -12.18
CA TRP A 1110 -11.98 19.46 -13.48
C TRP A 1110 -11.56 20.71 -14.25
N GLN A 1111 -11.40 20.53 -15.57
CA GLN A 1111 -11.41 21.61 -16.54
C GLN A 1111 -12.79 21.72 -17.20
N ILE A 1112 -13.16 22.93 -17.59
CA ILE A 1112 -14.39 23.26 -18.33
C ILE A 1112 -14.09 23.71 -19.76
N ASP A 1113 -15.08 23.56 -20.63
CA ASP A 1113 -15.16 24.31 -21.88
C ASP A 1113 -15.66 25.74 -21.56
N PRO A 1114 -14.88 26.80 -21.86
CA PRO A 1114 -15.28 28.18 -21.56
C PRO A 1114 -16.59 28.61 -22.23
N ALA A 1115 -16.93 28.04 -23.39
CA ALA A 1115 -18.13 28.41 -24.14
C ALA A 1115 -19.40 27.74 -23.58
N THR A 1116 -19.29 26.51 -23.10
CA THR A 1116 -20.45 25.72 -22.63
C THR A 1116 -20.54 25.59 -21.11
N GLY A 1117 -19.46 25.90 -20.38
CA GLY A 1117 -19.32 25.69 -18.94
C GLY A 1117 -19.28 24.22 -18.51
N LYS A 1118 -19.29 23.28 -19.47
CA LYS A 1118 -19.33 21.84 -19.16
C LYS A 1118 -17.93 21.33 -18.83
N ARG A 1119 -17.84 20.44 -17.85
CA ARG A 1119 -16.60 19.72 -17.51
C ARG A 1119 -16.15 18.86 -18.69
N THR A 1120 -14.92 19.06 -19.16
CA THR A 1120 -14.38 18.42 -20.37
C THR A 1120 -13.23 17.46 -20.07
N LYS A 1121 -12.41 17.76 -19.07
CA LYS A 1121 -11.18 17.01 -18.81
C LYS A 1121 -10.81 17.01 -17.33
N ALA A 1122 -10.51 15.83 -16.79
CA ALA A 1122 -9.93 15.73 -15.47
C ALA A 1122 -8.41 15.91 -15.54
N VAL A 1123 -7.86 16.71 -14.64
CA VAL A 1123 -6.43 17.00 -14.54
C VAL A 1123 -5.96 16.84 -13.10
N TYR A 1124 -4.70 16.47 -12.94
CA TYR A 1124 -4.08 16.35 -11.63
C TYR A 1124 -3.31 17.64 -11.35
N ALA A 1125 -3.73 18.43 -10.37
CA ALA A 1125 -3.05 19.68 -9.98
C ALA A 1125 -1.56 19.44 -9.66
N CYS A 1126 -1.24 18.30 -9.04
CA CYS A 1126 0.13 17.89 -8.79
C CYS A 1126 0.95 17.54 -10.05
N SER A 1127 0.29 17.33 -11.18
CA SER A 1127 0.91 17.17 -12.50
C SER A 1127 0.88 18.45 -13.33
N TRP A 1128 -0.11 19.32 -13.16
CA TRP A 1128 -0.27 20.57 -13.92
C TRP A 1128 -1.04 21.62 -13.10
N GLN A 1129 -0.32 22.32 -12.22
CA GLN A 1129 -0.84 23.32 -11.30
C GLN A 1129 -1.10 24.67 -11.99
N HIS A 1130 -0.27 25.08 -12.94
CA HIS A 1130 -0.40 26.34 -13.67
C HIS A 1130 -1.23 26.14 -14.93
N GLN A 1131 -2.52 26.49 -14.88
CA GLN A 1131 -3.49 26.20 -15.94
C GLN A 1131 -4.01 27.48 -16.62
N PRO A 1132 -4.37 27.45 -17.91
CA PRO A 1132 -5.08 28.55 -18.55
C PRO A 1132 -6.37 28.86 -17.78
N MET A 1133 -6.55 30.11 -17.38
CA MET A 1133 -7.56 30.49 -16.38
C MET A 1133 -8.99 30.22 -16.86
N GLU A 1134 -9.26 30.35 -18.15
CA GLU A 1134 -10.56 30.07 -18.76
C GLU A 1134 -10.97 28.59 -18.69
N LEU A 1135 -10.02 27.67 -18.57
CA LEU A 1135 -10.31 26.23 -18.54
C LEU A 1135 -10.63 25.73 -17.12
N ILE A 1136 -10.42 26.52 -16.07
CA ILE A 1136 -10.48 26.02 -14.69
C ILE A 1136 -11.92 26.01 -14.18
N ASP A 1137 -12.37 24.87 -13.62
CA ASP A 1137 -13.57 24.82 -12.80
C ASP A 1137 -13.28 25.38 -11.40
N ILE A 1138 -13.34 26.72 -11.24
CA ILE A 1138 -13.02 27.38 -9.97
C ILE A 1138 -14.00 26.95 -8.86
N LYS A 1139 -15.26 26.65 -9.21
CA LYS A 1139 -16.24 26.14 -8.25
C LYS A 1139 -15.81 24.77 -7.71
N ASN A 1140 -15.24 23.91 -8.56
CA ASN A 1140 -14.75 22.62 -8.12
C ASN A 1140 -13.59 22.71 -7.11
N ILE A 1141 -12.78 23.77 -7.15
CA ILE A 1141 -11.73 24.00 -6.15
C ILE A 1141 -12.36 24.18 -4.76
N ASP A 1142 -13.39 25.02 -4.64
CA ASP A 1142 -14.11 25.24 -3.38
C ASP A 1142 -14.77 23.94 -2.89
N GLU A 1143 -15.47 23.24 -3.77
CA GLU A 1143 -16.07 21.92 -3.50
C GLU A 1143 -15.05 20.94 -2.90
N ARG A 1144 -13.81 20.93 -3.43
CA ARG A 1144 -12.76 20.04 -2.93
C ARG A 1144 -12.21 20.47 -1.58
N LEU A 1145 -12.11 21.78 -1.29
CA LEU A 1145 -11.65 22.29 0.00
C LEU A 1145 -12.68 22.10 1.13
N LEU A 1146 -13.98 22.03 0.80
CA LEU A 1146 -15.03 21.76 1.78
C LEU A 1146 -15.02 20.32 2.33
N GLN A 1147 -14.35 19.40 1.64
CA GLN A 1147 -14.44 17.95 1.88
C GLN A 1147 -14.14 17.51 3.32
N ASN A 1148 -13.24 18.19 4.03
CA ASN A 1148 -12.77 17.85 5.39
C ASN A 1148 -13.03 18.96 6.43
N ARG A 1149 -13.77 20.01 6.07
CA ARG A 1149 -13.85 21.27 6.81
C ARG A 1149 -14.25 21.13 8.28
N THR A 1150 -15.24 20.28 8.59
CA THR A 1150 -15.69 20.07 9.97
C THR A 1150 -14.57 19.49 10.85
N GLN A 1151 -13.80 18.54 10.32
CA GLN A 1151 -12.66 17.97 11.05
C GLN A 1151 -11.51 18.94 11.19
N GLU A 1152 -11.21 19.75 10.16
CA GLU A 1152 -10.16 20.77 10.21
C GLU A 1152 -10.42 21.78 11.33
N ILE A 1153 -11.66 22.31 11.43
CA ILE A 1153 -12.06 23.22 12.51
C ILE A 1153 -11.89 22.56 13.88
N LEU A 1154 -12.36 21.31 14.05
CA LEU A 1154 -12.22 20.59 15.32
C LEU A 1154 -10.75 20.30 15.67
N SER A 1155 -9.92 19.98 14.69
CA SER A 1155 -8.48 19.75 14.87
C SER A 1155 -7.76 21.03 15.28
N ASP A 1156 -8.15 22.19 14.75
CA ASP A 1156 -7.62 23.49 15.16
C ASP A 1156 -8.03 23.85 16.60
N VAL A 1157 -9.30 23.62 16.97
CA VAL A 1157 -9.75 23.78 18.36
C VAL A 1157 -8.99 22.84 19.31
N TRP A 1158 -8.78 21.59 18.88
CA TRP A 1158 -8.00 20.62 19.65
C TRP A 1158 -6.55 21.05 19.81
N LEU A 1159 -5.93 21.62 18.76
CA LEU A 1159 -4.56 22.13 18.84
C LEU A 1159 -4.46 23.37 19.73
N ASP A 1160 -5.45 24.27 19.71
CA ASP A 1160 -5.53 25.39 20.66
C ASP A 1160 -5.59 24.91 22.11
N TYR A 1161 -6.40 23.87 22.37
CA TYR A 1161 -6.46 23.23 23.68
C TYR A 1161 -5.08 22.69 24.09
N LEU A 1162 -4.38 21.98 23.19
CA LEU A 1162 -3.05 21.46 23.49
C LEU A 1162 -2.02 22.58 23.73
N PHE A 1163 -2.01 23.62 22.91
CA PHE A 1163 -1.08 24.76 23.10
C PHE A 1163 -1.36 25.56 24.37
N ALA A 1164 -2.59 25.54 24.88
CA ALA A 1164 -2.96 26.20 26.13
C ALA A 1164 -2.66 25.34 27.37
N THR A 1165 -2.65 24.01 27.24
CA THR A 1165 -2.55 23.09 28.38
C THR A 1165 -1.21 22.39 28.50
N GLU A 1166 -0.46 22.26 27.41
CA GLU A 1166 0.78 21.51 27.34
C GLU A 1166 1.97 22.42 26.98
N SER A 1167 3.15 22.08 27.49
CA SER A 1167 4.40 22.82 27.22
C SER A 1167 5.00 22.43 25.86
N ILE A 1168 4.41 22.94 24.77
CA ILE A 1168 4.85 22.69 23.40
C ILE A 1168 5.70 23.88 22.91
N GLU A 1169 7.01 23.63 22.76
CA GLU A 1169 7.98 24.59 22.22
C GLU A 1169 7.65 24.91 20.75
N ARG A 1170 7.60 26.22 20.44
CA ARG A 1170 7.34 26.74 19.09
C ARG A 1170 7.96 28.14 18.95
N VAL A 1171 8.41 28.47 17.73
CA VAL A 1171 8.96 29.78 17.37
C VAL A 1171 7.86 30.83 17.26
#